data_AF-A0A8H5KQT4-F1
#
_entry.id   AF-A0A8H5KQT4-F1
#
_cell.length_a   1.000
_cell.length_b   1.000
_cell.length_c   1.000
_cell.angle_alpha   90.00
_cell.angle_beta   90.00
_cell.angle_gamma   90.00
#
_symmetry.space_group_name_H-M   'P 1'
#
loop_
_entity.id
_entity.type
_entity.pdbx_description
1 polymer ?
#
loop_
_entity_poly.entity_id
_entity_poly.type
_entity_poly.pdbx_seq_one_letter_code
_entity_poly.pdbx_strand_id
1 'polypeptide(L)'
;MDRSEGALESPSTSSPSHSQGPFTAGHDLTSRSDDRLPQPTSVHTSTQLQMLPLVFAVEVSSTSERVFQKEKNTVSYMASKLDPKELADESYILPWDRQAHDPVPAHLIGSLQHSVGSNPSSIFENHLGRRCLEQSKIWFLMTDGVIEEERANAFTNNIAEAGLHGTPSVIIVFGNRSRPPSRSKLSIGMSICALSPHCAVLFHDVWSNELFIVQAKGCFASLLRKGSYFKWFSGTKWADFPQTSYDRLLRVRVPEPIRLSKDEVALPYGNVFDMKFMYNDSMSDRDKLQLVSNNCALDTIMLVAKARGEGFLAKLWIESLRRTTTRGGLTIERDDVNSRGMRTMTYLLMAAEKELKAPNTHHKDIWSCLTSIAESSTMQIHGPSNLDFHRASLRFENQRNWANFEAKVEMERAALMRVAKGLQEVQSAIGILDDPLPDDPSLAPSDTFWYPASGAKAGRDNEKLPASVPPKKLDAHDIDKALFLSGFNGTRKIERAARSKAYATCPVCREPNSIQTLLLRTSPKDNKTPNIPLLNQRLQVRCPLALGNCPEVDVILPLTCCDGCALLLLGMKKQANPLQISHQIAAALPLVSLQDKQNRRLWRQKLAEVFRHRFHDSTVLSVFLAVICSEIENVPSLARSKSLKWCRDELSRLPGIHVAQSASPKLVTSLPSAVDNVVPPQQVAFFACLGNKFYLRAVLSQPVEGFVVLVQLATSMNVLNPEAIKRLVWKRLLCHFVEQDLRLRSNFGNGYAYARLQEIIQESPSSSQGHQGKFVVALPKQRTSVPLTSLVNTYLIPPGSSAISQFFRIACFGELYSTADYPAALAVFFNILATIKYHGQEAMDVLEEMQGVAKKFRHFGEDMRSVFEDPTSVEEPGAAYVIAHLESWLKGIVSRS
;
A
#
# COMPACT_ATOMS: atom_id res chain seq x y z
N MET A 1 -27.48 28.11 64.56
CA MET A 1 -28.33 27.37 63.61
C MET A 1 -27.45 26.35 62.90
N ASP A 2 -26.80 25.43 63.62
CA ASP A 2 -27.33 24.21 64.29
C ASP A 2 -27.80 23.17 63.25
N ARG A 3 -27.43 21.88 63.26
CA ARG A 3 -26.68 20.92 64.12
C ARG A 3 -26.35 19.72 63.18
N SER A 4 -25.16 19.11 63.15
CA SER A 4 -24.52 18.16 64.09
C SER A 4 -25.22 16.83 64.29
N GLU A 5 -24.54 15.74 63.89
CA GLU A 5 -24.19 14.51 64.63
C GLU A 5 -23.34 13.64 63.66
N GLY A 6 -22.17 13.07 63.94
CA GLY A 6 -21.19 13.01 65.04
C GLY A 6 -20.09 12.05 64.54
N ALA A 7 -18.84 12.48 64.35
CA ALA A 7 -17.74 12.44 65.32
C ALA A 7 -17.44 11.04 65.92
N LEU A 8 -16.29 10.46 65.54
CA LEU A 8 -15.20 10.15 66.49
C LEU A 8 -13.89 9.80 65.75
N GLU A 9 -12.80 10.29 66.33
CA GLU A 9 -11.47 10.52 65.77
C GLU A 9 -10.54 9.27 65.78
N SER A 10 -9.54 9.32 64.88
CA SER A 10 -8.11 8.86 64.87
C SER A 10 -7.52 7.98 66.01
N PRO A 11 -6.30 7.38 65.94
CA PRO A 11 -5.18 7.55 64.98
C PRO A 11 -4.34 6.28 64.62
N SER A 12 -3.32 6.49 63.76
CA SER A 12 -1.97 5.85 63.74
C SER A 12 -1.74 4.34 63.45
N THR A 13 -0.82 4.15 62.48
CA THR A 13 0.30 3.15 62.40
C THR A 13 0.06 1.66 62.09
N SER A 14 0.97 1.17 61.23
CA SER A 14 1.50 -0.21 61.06
C SER A 14 0.80 -1.20 60.10
N SER A 15 1.65 -1.86 59.29
CA SER A 15 1.51 -2.99 58.35
C SER A 15 0.87 -4.27 59.00
N PRO A 16 0.70 -5.47 58.35
CA PRO A 16 1.05 -5.97 57.00
C PRO A 16 0.00 -6.95 56.33
N SER A 17 0.41 -7.57 55.21
CA SER A 17 0.20 -8.99 54.79
C SER A 17 -0.85 -9.44 53.73
N HIS A 18 -0.28 -10.07 52.69
CA HIS A 18 -0.67 -11.26 51.90
C HIS A 18 -1.97 -11.35 51.07
N SER A 19 -1.80 -11.55 49.75
CA SER A 19 -1.96 -12.89 49.14
C SER A 19 -1.31 -12.96 47.75
N GLN A 20 -0.51 -14.01 47.55
CA GLN A 20 0.18 -14.38 46.32
C GLN A 20 -0.76 -15.18 45.39
N GLY A 21 -0.62 -14.97 44.08
CA GLY A 21 -1.13 -15.83 42.99
C GLY A 21 -0.23 -15.66 41.76
N PRO A 22 -0.05 -16.70 40.92
CA PRO A 22 1.25 -17.03 40.33
C PRO A 22 1.53 -16.39 38.97
N PHE A 23 2.81 -16.09 38.75
CA PHE A 23 3.42 -15.56 37.54
C PHE A 23 3.44 -16.58 36.39
N THR A 24 2.79 -16.26 35.27
CA THR A 24 3.02 -16.88 33.96
C THR A 24 4.14 -16.12 33.23
N ALA A 25 5.32 -16.75 33.13
CA ALA A 25 6.43 -16.24 32.34
C ALA A 25 6.21 -16.56 30.84
N GLY A 26 5.86 -15.55 30.05
CA GLY A 26 6.10 -15.55 28.61
C GLY A 26 7.58 -15.24 28.38
N HIS A 27 8.30 -16.17 27.75
CA HIS A 27 9.70 -15.93 27.38
C HIS A 27 9.76 -15.29 25.99
N ASP A 28 10.18 -14.03 25.96
CA ASP A 28 10.59 -13.27 24.78
C ASP A 28 11.76 -13.94 24.06
N LEU A 29 11.64 -14.13 22.74
CA LEU A 29 12.72 -14.54 21.84
C LEU A 29 13.69 -13.38 21.48
N THR A 30 13.86 -12.39 22.36
CA THR A 30 14.73 -11.24 22.12
C THR A 30 15.56 -10.83 23.33
N SER A 31 16.76 -11.38 23.47
CA SER A 31 18.00 -10.68 23.89
C SER A 31 19.17 -11.67 23.65
N ARG A 32 20.37 -11.35 23.20
CA ARG A 32 21.16 -10.12 23.15
C ARG A 32 22.29 -10.36 22.14
N SER A 33 22.70 -9.33 21.40
CA SER A 33 23.93 -9.34 20.61
C SER A 33 25.15 -9.44 21.54
N ASP A 34 25.93 -10.50 21.41
CA ASP A 34 27.36 -10.52 21.75
C ASP A 34 28.08 -11.53 20.85
N ASP A 35 29.08 -11.05 20.13
CA ASP A 35 30.04 -11.84 19.36
C ASP A 35 30.85 -12.73 20.33
N ARG A 36 30.38 -13.95 20.55
CA ARG A 36 31.15 -15.16 20.90
C ARG A 36 30.17 -16.33 20.92
N LEU A 37 30.39 -17.31 20.04
CA LEU A 37 29.69 -18.59 20.01
C LEU A 37 29.52 -19.15 21.43
N PRO A 38 28.30 -19.24 21.98
CA PRO A 38 28.06 -20.03 23.17
C PRO A 38 28.06 -21.50 22.73
N GLN A 39 29.01 -22.28 23.23
CA GLN A 39 28.87 -23.74 23.27
C GLN A 39 27.59 -24.07 24.04
N PRO A 40 26.65 -24.87 23.50
CA PRO A 40 25.53 -25.36 24.29
C PRO A 40 26.02 -26.53 25.14
N THR A 41 26.25 -26.26 26.42
CA THR A 41 26.44 -27.30 27.44
C THR A 41 25.14 -27.44 28.24
N SER A 42 24.13 -28.12 27.70
CA SER A 42 23.25 -28.93 28.53
C SER A 42 23.77 -30.37 28.43
N VAL A 43 24.33 -30.86 29.52
CA VAL A 43 24.77 -32.26 29.61
C VAL A 43 23.52 -33.12 29.68
N HIS A 44 22.95 -33.48 28.53
CA HIS A 44 21.90 -34.50 28.47
C HIS A 44 22.55 -35.86 28.73
N THR A 45 22.22 -36.46 29.88
CA THR A 45 22.58 -37.85 30.19
C THR A 45 21.93 -38.78 29.17
N SER A 46 22.73 -39.36 28.29
CA SER A 46 22.28 -40.36 27.31
C SER A 46 22.66 -41.77 27.78
N THR A 47 21.70 -42.69 27.83
CA THR A 47 21.92 -44.07 28.30
C THR A 47 21.85 -45.05 27.12
N GLN A 48 22.68 -46.09 27.12
CA GLN A 48 22.57 -47.12 26.08
C GLN A 48 21.27 -47.89 26.20
N LEU A 49 20.66 -48.24 25.07
CA LEU A 49 19.38 -48.94 25.02
C LEU A 49 19.43 -50.29 25.76
N GLN A 50 20.56 -51.00 25.72
CA GLN A 50 20.79 -52.24 26.47
C GLN A 50 20.75 -52.07 28.01
N MET A 51 20.86 -50.83 28.51
CA MET A 51 20.87 -50.50 29.94
C MET A 51 19.57 -49.83 30.39
N LEU A 52 18.47 -50.04 29.65
CA LEU A 52 17.16 -49.49 29.96
C LEU A 52 16.09 -50.59 29.97
N PRO A 53 15.05 -50.47 30.82
CA PRO A 53 13.86 -51.28 30.69
C PRO A 53 13.16 -50.93 29.37
N LEU A 54 12.74 -51.95 28.63
CA LEU A 54 12.13 -51.78 27.31
C LEU A 54 10.62 -52.03 27.37
N VAL A 55 9.85 -51.21 26.66
CA VAL A 55 8.41 -51.38 26.52
C VAL A 55 8.08 -51.77 25.08
N PHE A 56 7.46 -52.93 24.88
CA PHE A 56 7.14 -53.48 23.57
C PHE A 56 5.63 -53.47 23.32
N ALA A 57 5.13 -52.59 22.47
CA ALA A 57 3.77 -52.67 21.94
C ALA A 57 3.72 -53.69 20.82
N VAL A 58 3.19 -54.89 21.10
CA VAL A 58 3.20 -56.04 20.20
C VAL A 58 1.80 -56.29 19.65
N GLU A 59 1.68 -56.25 18.32
CA GLU A 59 0.47 -56.69 17.62
C GLU A 59 0.30 -58.19 17.82
N VAL A 60 -0.79 -58.61 18.50
CA VAL A 60 -1.10 -60.05 18.66
C VAL A 60 -1.97 -60.58 17.53
N SER A 61 -2.38 -59.72 16.60
CA SER A 61 -3.26 -60.03 15.47
C SER A 61 -2.57 -60.07 14.10
N SER A 62 -1.23 -60.21 14.09
CA SER A 62 -0.40 -60.26 12.89
C SER A 62 -0.93 -61.24 11.82
N THR A 63 -0.83 -60.90 10.54
CA THR A 63 -1.42 -61.65 9.40
C THR A 63 -1.01 -63.12 9.28
N SER A 64 0.06 -63.55 9.96
CA SER A 64 0.44 -64.96 10.02
C SER A 64 1.09 -65.34 11.34
N GLU A 65 0.85 -66.57 11.79
CA GLU A 65 1.49 -67.16 12.97
C GLU A 65 3.02 -67.11 12.90
N ARG A 66 3.59 -67.17 11.69
CA ARG A 66 5.05 -67.07 11.50
C ARG A 66 5.57 -65.66 11.81
N VAL A 67 4.85 -64.62 11.42
CA VAL A 67 5.20 -63.24 11.75
C VAL A 67 5.11 -63.03 13.26
N PHE A 68 4.02 -63.51 13.86
CA PHE A 68 3.82 -63.43 15.31
C PHE A 68 4.90 -64.17 16.10
N GLN A 69 5.29 -65.38 15.67
CA GLN A 69 6.40 -66.10 16.28
C GLN A 69 7.73 -65.34 16.12
N LYS A 70 7.92 -64.62 15.02
CA LYS A 70 9.12 -63.82 14.80
C LYS A 70 9.15 -62.59 15.72
N GLU A 71 8.02 -61.93 15.93
CA GLU A 71 7.86 -60.84 16.89
C GLU A 71 8.23 -61.32 18.31
N LYS A 72 7.67 -62.46 18.75
CA LYS A 72 8.02 -63.08 20.04
C LYS A 72 9.52 -63.35 20.17
N ASN A 73 10.11 -63.98 19.16
CA ASN A 73 11.53 -64.32 19.16
C ASN A 73 12.42 -63.06 19.23
N THR A 74 12.02 -61.97 18.57
CA THR A 74 12.73 -60.69 18.66
C THR A 74 12.65 -60.08 20.06
N VAL A 75 11.47 -60.07 20.70
CA VAL A 75 11.32 -59.59 22.08
C VAL A 75 12.20 -60.41 23.04
N SER A 76 12.12 -61.75 22.97
CA SER A 76 12.97 -62.63 23.79
C SER A 76 14.46 -62.37 23.54
N TYR A 77 14.87 -62.18 22.28
CA TYR A 77 16.26 -61.90 21.95
C TYR A 77 16.73 -60.58 22.57
N MET A 78 15.96 -59.49 22.38
CA MET A 78 16.33 -58.18 22.91
C MET A 78 16.36 -58.17 24.44
N ALA A 79 15.36 -58.77 25.10
CA ALA A 79 15.33 -58.89 26.56
C ALA A 79 16.52 -59.70 27.10
N SER A 80 16.95 -60.75 26.40
CA SER A 80 18.11 -61.58 26.80
C SER A 80 19.46 -60.85 26.74
N LYS A 81 19.51 -59.70 26.08
CA LYS A 81 20.72 -58.89 25.85
C LYS A 81 20.78 -57.64 26.74
N LEU A 82 19.81 -57.44 27.62
CA LEU A 82 19.81 -56.32 28.57
C LEU A 82 20.85 -56.53 29.67
N ASP A 83 21.45 -55.44 30.11
CA ASP A 83 22.49 -55.39 31.15
C ASP A 83 22.26 -54.17 32.06
N PRO A 84 21.96 -54.35 33.35
CA PRO A 84 21.94 -55.62 34.10
C PRO A 84 20.70 -56.48 33.79
N LYS A 85 20.77 -57.80 34.06
CA LYS A 85 19.75 -58.78 33.63
C LYS A 85 18.37 -58.53 34.25
N GLU A 86 18.33 -57.91 35.42
CA GLU A 86 17.12 -57.51 36.15
C GLU A 86 16.24 -56.56 35.31
N LEU A 87 16.82 -55.82 34.35
CA LEU A 87 16.07 -54.98 33.41
C LEU A 87 15.11 -55.77 32.51
N ALA A 88 15.38 -57.06 32.29
CA ALA A 88 14.45 -57.93 31.55
C ALA A 88 13.15 -58.16 32.34
N ASP A 89 13.21 -58.16 33.67
CA ASP A 89 12.04 -58.29 34.55
C ASP A 89 11.29 -56.96 34.70
N GLU A 90 11.99 -55.84 34.53
CA GLU A 90 11.41 -54.49 34.46
C GLU A 90 10.88 -54.12 33.06
N SER A 91 11.08 -54.97 32.06
CA SER A 91 10.59 -54.76 30.70
C SER A 91 9.18 -55.32 30.52
N TYR A 92 8.33 -54.60 29.78
CA TYR A 92 6.91 -54.93 29.62
C TYR A 92 6.51 -55.05 28.16
N ILE A 93 5.54 -55.90 27.90
CA ILE A 93 4.86 -56.07 26.63
C ILE A 93 3.45 -55.50 26.79
N LEU A 94 3.02 -54.71 25.81
CA LEU A 94 1.68 -54.18 25.68
C LEU A 94 1.03 -54.90 24.49
N PRO A 95 0.28 -55.99 24.72
CA PRO A 95 -0.33 -56.75 23.65
C PRO A 95 -1.56 -56.00 23.14
N TRP A 96 -1.69 -55.86 21.82
CA TRP A 96 -2.83 -55.16 21.22
C TRP A 96 -3.35 -55.86 19.97
N ASP A 97 -4.68 -55.81 19.80
CA ASP A 97 -5.40 -56.26 18.61
C ASP A 97 -6.47 -55.21 18.21
N ARG A 98 -7.77 -55.55 18.27
CA ARG A 98 -8.88 -54.58 18.27
C ARG A 98 -9.01 -53.87 19.61
N GLN A 99 -8.51 -54.48 20.68
CA GLN A 99 -8.49 -53.98 22.06
C GLN A 99 -7.07 -54.09 22.63
N ALA A 100 -6.80 -53.37 23.71
CA ALA A 100 -5.55 -53.49 24.45
C ALA A 100 -5.70 -54.47 25.61
N HIS A 101 -4.77 -55.41 25.71
CA HIS A 101 -4.67 -56.35 26.82
C HIS A 101 -3.82 -55.77 27.94
N ASP A 102 -3.89 -56.37 29.12
CA ASP A 102 -3.09 -55.91 30.26
C ASP A 102 -1.58 -56.10 30.00
N PRO A 103 -0.71 -55.20 30.51
CA PRO A 103 0.72 -55.32 30.36
C PRO A 103 1.25 -56.65 30.90
N VAL A 104 2.11 -57.30 30.11
CA VAL A 104 2.71 -58.59 30.45
C VAL A 104 4.22 -58.42 30.60
N PRO A 105 4.87 -58.94 31.65
CA PRO A 105 6.33 -58.94 31.75
C PRO A 105 7.01 -59.59 30.54
N ALA A 106 8.15 -59.05 30.10
CA ALA A 106 8.82 -59.49 28.88
C ALA A 106 9.21 -60.99 28.90
N HIS A 107 9.52 -61.55 30.07
CA HIS A 107 9.85 -62.98 30.22
C HIS A 107 8.66 -63.92 29.96
N LEU A 108 7.41 -63.41 29.99
CA LEU A 108 6.19 -64.18 29.70
C LEU A 108 5.73 -64.09 28.23
N ILE A 109 6.53 -63.55 27.32
CA ILE A 109 6.19 -63.44 25.88
C ILE A 109 5.67 -64.74 25.24
N GLY A 110 6.13 -65.90 25.72
CA GLY A 110 5.70 -67.21 25.24
C GLY A 110 4.22 -67.52 25.48
N SER A 111 3.56 -66.86 26.45
CA SER A 111 2.15 -67.11 26.80
C SER A 111 1.14 -66.32 25.95
N LEU A 112 1.61 -65.36 25.14
CA LEU A 112 0.71 -64.57 24.28
C LEU A 112 0.09 -65.45 23.19
N GLN A 113 -1.22 -65.29 22.95
CA GLN A 113 -1.93 -66.01 21.90
C GLN A 113 -2.24 -65.09 20.71
N HIS A 114 -2.35 -65.69 19.53
CA HIS A 114 -2.70 -64.99 18.30
C HIS A 114 -4.19 -64.61 18.30
N SER A 115 -4.52 -63.43 17.78
CA SER A 115 -5.86 -62.83 17.80
C SER A 115 -6.24 -62.22 16.42
N VAL A 116 -7.38 -61.53 16.31
CA VAL A 116 -7.89 -60.97 15.04
C VAL A 116 -8.22 -59.48 15.13
N GLY A 117 -7.71 -58.72 14.16
CA GLY A 117 -8.00 -57.31 13.91
C GLY A 117 -7.02 -56.34 14.56
N SER A 118 -6.87 -55.15 13.98
CA SER A 118 -5.77 -54.24 14.30
C SER A 118 -6.29 -52.81 14.49
N ASN A 119 -6.17 -52.31 15.73
CA ASN A 119 -6.40 -50.93 16.11
C ASN A 119 -5.35 -50.49 17.14
N PRO A 120 -4.22 -49.88 16.70
CA PRO A 120 -3.14 -49.50 17.61
C PRO A 120 -3.58 -48.44 18.65
N SER A 121 -4.61 -47.63 18.34
CA SER A 121 -5.17 -46.65 19.26
C SER A 121 -5.73 -47.25 20.55
N SER A 122 -6.12 -48.53 20.54
CA SER A 122 -6.63 -49.23 21.71
C SER A 122 -5.62 -49.28 22.87
N ILE A 123 -4.30 -49.20 22.60
CA ILE A 123 -3.25 -49.18 23.63
C ILE A 123 -3.48 -48.06 24.65
N PHE A 124 -4.04 -46.94 24.20
CA PHE A 124 -4.32 -45.77 25.05
C PHE A 124 -5.62 -45.90 25.86
N GLU A 125 -6.50 -46.84 25.51
CA GLU A 125 -7.75 -47.12 26.22
C GLU A 125 -7.49 -47.93 27.50
N ASN A 126 -6.47 -48.79 27.51
CA ASN A 126 -6.01 -49.48 28.72
C ASN A 126 -5.13 -48.55 29.57
N HIS A 127 -5.65 -48.16 30.74
CA HIS A 127 -4.95 -47.28 31.69
C HIS A 127 -3.57 -47.80 32.14
N LEU A 128 -3.40 -49.13 32.30
CA LEU A 128 -2.11 -49.72 32.69
C LEU A 128 -1.11 -49.62 31.55
N GLY A 129 -1.54 -49.96 30.33
CA GLY A 129 -0.70 -49.87 29.13
C GLY A 129 -0.26 -48.44 28.83
N ARG A 130 -1.19 -47.49 28.93
CA ARG A 130 -0.90 -46.05 28.82
C ARG A 130 0.13 -45.59 29.85
N ARG A 131 -0.01 -45.99 31.11
CA ARG A 131 0.93 -45.63 32.19
C ARG A 131 2.33 -46.19 31.93
N CYS A 132 2.43 -47.44 31.43
CA CYS A 132 3.71 -48.03 31.03
C CYS A 132 4.39 -47.22 29.91
N LEU A 133 3.64 -46.78 28.89
CA LEU A 133 4.18 -45.92 27.83
C LEU A 133 4.60 -44.55 28.36
N GLU A 134 3.79 -43.93 29.19
CA GLU A 134 4.08 -42.62 29.79
C GLU A 134 5.34 -42.65 30.65
N GLN A 135 5.62 -43.76 31.36
CA GLN A 135 6.82 -43.91 32.19
C GLN A 135 8.04 -44.41 31.41
N SER A 136 7.85 -44.88 30.18
CA SER A 136 8.93 -45.43 29.36
C SER A 136 9.95 -44.36 28.93
N LYS A 137 11.22 -44.73 28.95
CA LYS A 137 12.29 -43.93 28.34
C LYS A 137 12.42 -44.17 26.84
N ILE A 138 11.95 -45.34 26.40
CA ILE A 138 11.89 -45.76 25.00
C ILE A 138 10.78 -46.80 24.87
N TRP A 139 10.10 -46.81 23.73
CA TRP A 139 9.11 -47.83 23.42
C TRP A 139 9.25 -48.34 21.99
N PHE A 140 8.78 -49.56 21.78
CA PHE A 140 8.82 -50.28 20.51
C PHE A 140 7.40 -50.51 20.01
N LEU A 141 7.17 -50.29 18.71
CA LEU A 141 5.97 -50.75 18.03
C LEU A 141 6.34 -51.92 17.13
N MET A 142 5.72 -53.08 17.35
CA MET A 142 5.91 -54.29 16.55
C MET A 142 4.60 -54.60 15.85
N THR A 143 4.64 -54.64 14.52
CA THR A 143 3.46 -54.77 13.67
C THR A 143 3.83 -55.43 12.35
N ASP A 144 2.84 -55.99 11.65
CA ASP A 144 3.00 -56.43 10.27
C ASP A 144 2.72 -55.32 9.22
N GLY A 145 2.29 -54.15 9.70
CA GLY A 145 2.04 -52.94 8.90
C GLY A 145 0.63 -52.82 8.31
N VAL A 146 -0.30 -53.75 8.54
CA VAL A 146 -1.65 -53.71 7.95
C VAL A 146 -2.59 -52.78 8.74
N ILE A 147 -2.39 -51.46 8.60
CA ILE A 147 -3.22 -50.44 9.28
C ILE A 147 -3.69 -49.38 8.28
N GLU A 148 -5.00 -49.10 8.29
CA GLU A 148 -5.65 -48.08 7.46
C GLU A 148 -5.16 -46.67 7.85
N GLU A 149 -5.09 -45.75 6.88
CA GLU A 149 -4.54 -44.40 7.07
C GLU A 149 -5.32 -43.60 8.14
N GLU A 150 -6.64 -43.71 8.16
CA GLU A 150 -7.48 -43.05 9.18
C GLU A 150 -7.11 -43.52 10.60
N ARG A 151 -6.86 -44.82 10.79
CA ARG A 151 -6.46 -45.39 12.09
C ARG A 151 -5.03 -45.02 12.44
N ALA A 152 -4.13 -44.93 11.46
CA ALA A 152 -2.77 -44.45 11.67
C ALA A 152 -2.76 -42.97 12.10
N ASN A 153 -3.61 -42.12 11.50
CA ASN A 153 -3.77 -40.71 11.88
C ASN A 153 -4.37 -40.58 13.30
N ALA A 154 -5.41 -41.36 13.61
CA ALA A 154 -5.99 -41.42 14.96
C ALA A 154 -4.95 -41.84 16.01
N PHE A 155 -4.13 -42.84 15.70
CA PHE A 155 -3.06 -43.29 16.59
C PHE A 155 -1.98 -42.23 16.79
N THR A 156 -1.61 -41.54 15.72
CA THR A 156 -0.64 -40.44 15.71
C THR A 156 -1.13 -39.27 16.57
N ASN A 157 -2.43 -38.96 16.51
CA ASN A 157 -3.07 -37.97 17.38
C ASN A 157 -3.11 -38.41 18.84
N ASN A 158 -3.43 -39.68 19.12
CA ASN A 158 -3.42 -40.21 20.49
C ASN A 158 -2.02 -40.18 21.13
N ILE A 159 -0.96 -40.46 20.36
CA ILE A 159 0.44 -40.30 20.79
C ILE A 159 0.72 -38.85 21.19
N ALA A 160 0.27 -37.88 20.37
CA ALA A 160 0.46 -36.46 20.66
C ALA A 160 -0.35 -36.00 21.89
N GLU A 161 -1.58 -36.48 22.05
CA GLU A 161 -2.44 -36.21 23.21
C GLU A 161 -1.90 -36.80 24.51
N ALA A 162 -1.24 -37.96 24.44
CA ALA A 162 -0.53 -38.55 25.56
C ALA A 162 0.86 -37.92 25.83
N GLY A 163 1.29 -36.95 25.00
CA GLY A 163 2.60 -36.30 25.12
C GLY A 163 3.79 -37.25 24.90
N LEU A 164 3.58 -38.32 24.12
CA LEU A 164 4.58 -39.36 23.85
C LEU A 164 5.39 -39.10 22.57
N HIS A 165 5.01 -38.12 21.76
CA HIS A 165 5.71 -37.78 20.51
C HIS A 165 7.13 -37.25 20.73
N GLY A 166 7.49 -36.81 21.94
CA GLY A 166 8.87 -36.51 22.32
C GLY A 166 9.63 -37.68 22.97
N THR A 167 8.99 -38.84 23.16
CA THR A 167 9.63 -40.06 23.65
C THR A 167 10.30 -40.82 22.50
N PRO A 168 11.57 -41.23 22.65
CA PRO A 168 12.26 -42.05 21.66
C PRO A 168 11.49 -43.33 21.33
N SER A 169 11.38 -43.67 20.04
CA SER A 169 10.58 -44.82 19.58
C SER A 169 11.27 -45.63 18.49
N VAL A 170 11.01 -46.94 18.46
CA VAL A 170 11.47 -47.82 17.38
C VAL A 170 10.29 -48.62 16.84
N ILE A 171 10.00 -48.46 15.56
CA ILE A 171 8.94 -49.19 14.87
C ILE A 171 9.57 -50.29 14.04
N ILE A 172 9.15 -51.53 14.27
CA ILE A 172 9.63 -52.71 13.54
C ILE A 172 8.44 -53.30 12.79
N VAL A 173 8.51 -53.21 11.46
CA VAL A 173 7.52 -53.81 10.57
C VAL A 173 8.02 -55.16 10.10
N PHE A 174 7.27 -56.22 10.43
CA PHE A 174 7.61 -57.60 10.06
C PHE A 174 6.90 -57.98 8.76
N GLY A 175 7.66 -58.49 7.78
CA GLY A 175 7.08 -58.80 6.50
C GLY A 175 7.94 -59.67 5.61
N ASN A 176 7.61 -59.68 4.31
CA ASN A 176 8.32 -60.46 3.31
C ASN A 176 8.88 -59.53 2.21
N ARG A 177 10.19 -59.63 1.95
CA ARG A 177 10.90 -58.84 0.92
C ARG A 177 10.53 -59.16 -0.53
N SER A 178 9.72 -60.20 -0.78
CA SER A 178 9.19 -60.51 -2.12
C SER A 178 8.29 -59.41 -2.69
N ARG A 179 7.75 -58.54 -1.85
CA ARG A 179 7.09 -57.30 -2.27
C ARG A 179 8.08 -56.15 -2.28
N PRO A 180 8.01 -55.23 -3.24
CA PRO A 180 8.85 -54.03 -3.22
C PRO A 180 8.54 -53.16 -1.99
N PRO A 181 9.50 -52.36 -1.50
CA PRO A 181 9.31 -51.44 -0.37
C PRO A 181 8.06 -50.56 -0.50
N SER A 182 7.73 -50.09 -1.71
CA SER A 182 6.52 -49.30 -2.00
C SER A 182 5.19 -50.03 -1.73
N ARG A 183 5.20 -51.37 -1.70
CA ARG A 183 4.05 -52.22 -1.38
C ARG A 183 4.13 -52.86 0.01
N SER A 184 5.20 -52.56 0.76
CA SER A 184 5.29 -52.90 2.17
C SER A 184 4.65 -51.78 2.97
N LYS A 185 3.60 -52.10 3.71
CA LYS A 185 2.72 -51.13 4.38
C LYS A 185 3.44 -50.48 5.58
N LEU A 186 4.34 -49.54 5.29
CA LEU A 186 5.20 -48.85 6.26
C LEU A 186 4.59 -47.54 6.79
N SER A 187 3.36 -47.21 6.37
CA SER A 187 2.70 -45.91 6.61
C SER A 187 2.67 -45.53 8.09
N ILE A 188 2.27 -46.45 8.97
CA ILE A 188 2.19 -46.16 10.41
C ILE A 188 3.56 -45.81 11.02
N GLY A 189 4.62 -46.53 10.64
CA GLY A 189 5.97 -46.25 11.11
C GLY A 189 6.45 -44.88 10.65
N MET A 190 6.12 -44.51 9.42
CA MET A 190 6.45 -43.20 8.86
C MET A 190 5.68 -42.06 9.53
N SER A 191 4.40 -42.24 9.88
CA SER A 191 3.59 -41.25 10.59
C SER A 191 4.09 -40.99 12.01
N ILE A 192 4.51 -42.03 12.73
CA ILE A 192 5.11 -41.89 14.07
C ILE A 192 6.50 -41.23 13.97
N CYS A 193 7.29 -41.63 12.98
CA CYS A 193 8.61 -41.04 12.72
C CYS A 193 8.52 -39.57 12.30
N ALA A 194 7.41 -39.14 11.68
CA ALA A 194 7.15 -37.74 11.35
C ALA A 194 7.05 -36.85 12.60
N LEU A 195 6.34 -37.32 13.63
CA LEU A 195 6.15 -36.56 14.88
C LEU A 195 7.37 -36.58 15.80
N SER A 196 8.15 -37.66 15.79
CA SER A 196 9.17 -37.90 16.81
C SER A 196 10.57 -37.41 16.40
N PRO A 197 11.26 -36.64 17.27
CA PRO A 197 12.63 -36.19 17.01
C PRO A 197 13.65 -37.33 17.06
N HIS A 198 13.30 -38.44 17.72
CA HIS A 198 14.18 -39.59 17.96
C HIS A 198 13.42 -40.88 17.61
N CYS A 199 13.49 -41.31 16.36
CA CYS A 199 12.73 -42.45 15.89
C CYS A 199 13.49 -43.30 14.87
N ALA A 200 13.32 -44.61 14.91
CA ALA A 200 13.78 -45.54 13.88
C ALA A 200 12.61 -46.37 13.34
N VAL A 201 12.51 -46.47 12.01
CA VAL A 201 11.61 -47.38 11.31
C VAL A 201 12.46 -48.47 10.68
N LEU A 202 12.22 -49.70 11.09
CA LEU A 202 12.95 -50.89 10.67
C LEU A 202 12.00 -51.86 9.97
N PHE A 203 12.50 -52.56 8.95
CA PHE A 203 11.79 -53.66 8.30
C PHE A 203 12.54 -54.97 8.53
N HIS A 204 11.86 -55.96 9.08
CA HIS A 204 12.42 -57.29 9.33
C HIS A 204 11.83 -58.29 8.32
N ASP A 205 12.67 -58.79 7.43
CA ASP A 205 12.27 -59.89 6.53
C ASP A 205 12.22 -61.21 7.30
N VAL A 206 11.02 -61.75 7.51
CA VAL A 206 10.82 -62.97 8.30
C VAL A 206 11.40 -64.23 7.63
N TRP A 207 11.74 -64.15 6.34
CA TRP A 207 12.30 -65.25 5.55
C TRP A 207 13.82 -65.26 5.56
N SER A 208 14.48 -64.15 5.19
CA SER A 208 15.94 -64.06 5.20
C SER A 208 16.53 -63.75 6.58
N ASN A 209 15.70 -63.34 7.55
CA ASN A 209 16.13 -62.84 8.86
C ASN A 209 17.03 -61.59 8.77
N GLU A 210 16.92 -60.83 7.68
CA GLU A 210 17.63 -59.57 7.49
C GLU A 210 16.81 -58.39 8.04
N LEU A 211 17.49 -57.44 8.68
CA LEU A 211 16.91 -56.24 9.26
C LEU A 211 17.37 -55.00 8.50
N PHE A 212 16.43 -54.32 7.87
CA PHE A 212 16.66 -53.13 7.04
C PHE A 212 16.26 -51.86 7.79
N ILE A 213 17.07 -50.81 7.68
CA ILE A 213 16.75 -49.48 8.20
C ILE A 213 15.98 -48.71 7.13
N VAL A 214 14.68 -48.53 7.34
CA VAL A 214 13.82 -47.74 6.44
C VAL A 214 14.03 -46.25 6.69
N GLN A 215 14.01 -45.84 7.97
CA GLN A 215 14.27 -44.46 8.38
C GLN A 215 14.91 -44.44 9.76
N ALA A 216 15.81 -43.48 10.00
CA ALA A 216 16.37 -43.24 11.32
C ALA A 216 16.59 -41.73 11.54
N LYS A 217 16.08 -41.21 12.66
CA LYS A 217 16.15 -39.81 13.07
C LYS A 217 16.80 -39.68 14.45
N GLY A 218 17.42 -38.54 14.70
CA GLY A 218 17.97 -38.21 16.01
C GLY A 218 19.05 -39.18 16.48
N CYS A 219 18.95 -39.71 17.70
CA CYS A 219 19.92 -40.65 18.25
C CYS A 219 20.11 -41.92 17.40
N PHE A 220 19.06 -42.38 16.72
CA PHE A 220 19.10 -43.58 15.88
C PHE A 220 19.80 -43.36 14.53
N ALA A 221 20.06 -42.11 14.13
CA ALA A 221 20.84 -41.82 12.92
C ALA A 221 22.26 -42.42 12.99
N SER A 222 22.76 -42.70 14.20
CA SER A 222 24.02 -43.44 14.44
C SER A 222 24.06 -44.86 13.86
N LEU A 223 22.90 -45.44 13.53
CA LEU A 223 22.81 -46.76 12.89
C LEU A 223 23.22 -46.70 11.41
N LEU A 224 23.02 -45.55 10.76
CA LEU A 224 23.41 -45.31 9.38
C LEU A 224 24.93 -45.12 9.27
N ARG A 225 25.56 -45.54 8.15
CA ARG A 225 26.98 -45.22 7.93
C ARG A 225 27.12 -43.72 7.66
N LYS A 226 28.24 -43.10 8.06
CA LYS A 226 28.50 -41.68 7.78
C LYS A 226 28.38 -41.42 6.28
N GLY A 227 27.50 -40.51 5.87
CA GLY A 227 27.25 -40.17 4.47
C GLY A 227 26.19 -41.01 3.75
N SER A 228 25.59 -42.02 4.40
CA SER A 228 24.43 -42.74 3.84
C SER A 228 23.17 -41.93 4.09
N TYR A 229 22.62 -41.33 3.04
CA TYR A 229 21.30 -40.70 3.07
C TYR A 229 20.40 -41.48 2.12
N PHE A 230 19.29 -42.00 2.63
CA PHE A 230 18.31 -42.67 1.80
C PHE A 230 17.21 -41.70 1.39
N LYS A 231 16.97 -41.60 0.09
CA LYS A 231 15.79 -40.96 -0.47
C LYS A 231 14.89 -42.06 -1.00
N TRP A 232 13.67 -42.10 -0.48
CA TRP A 232 12.66 -43.05 -0.92
C TRP A 232 12.15 -42.61 -2.30
N PHE A 233 12.44 -43.38 -3.35
CA PHE A 233 11.95 -43.14 -4.70
C PHE A 233 11.06 -44.29 -5.18
N SER A 234 10.08 -43.99 -6.04
CA SER A 234 9.36 -45.01 -6.82
C SER A 234 10.38 -45.86 -7.59
N GLY A 235 10.52 -47.13 -7.20
CA GLY A 235 11.51 -48.07 -7.76
C GLY A 235 12.66 -48.47 -6.85
N THR A 236 12.74 -47.96 -5.63
CA THR A 236 13.73 -48.42 -4.63
C THR A 236 13.55 -49.91 -4.31
N LYS A 237 14.68 -50.63 -4.24
CA LYS A 237 14.75 -52.06 -3.93
C LYS A 237 15.21 -52.24 -2.49
N TRP A 238 14.91 -53.39 -1.90
CA TRP A 238 15.39 -53.74 -0.54
C TRP A 238 16.92 -53.69 -0.40
N ALA A 239 17.64 -53.99 -1.48
CA ALA A 239 19.10 -53.91 -1.52
C ALA A 239 19.66 -52.49 -1.31
N ASP A 240 18.84 -51.46 -1.55
CA ASP A 240 19.26 -50.07 -1.42
C ASP A 240 19.19 -49.59 0.05
N PHE A 241 18.47 -50.32 0.92
CA PHE A 241 18.34 -49.99 2.34
C PHE A 241 19.53 -50.51 3.15
N PRO A 242 20.11 -49.70 4.05
CA PRO A 242 21.15 -50.16 4.96
C PRO A 242 20.65 -51.30 5.85
N GLN A 243 21.42 -52.38 5.93
CA GLN A 243 21.17 -53.46 6.88
C GLN A 243 21.79 -53.15 8.24
N THR A 244 21.15 -53.64 9.31
CA THR A 244 21.64 -53.55 10.68
C THR A 244 21.34 -54.83 11.46
N SER A 245 21.70 -54.85 12.74
CA SER A 245 21.36 -55.94 13.67
C SER A 245 20.76 -55.38 14.95
N TYR A 246 20.04 -56.23 15.68
CA TYR A 246 19.52 -55.90 17.00
C TYR A 246 20.65 -55.55 17.99
N ASP A 247 21.82 -56.19 17.88
CA ASP A 247 22.98 -55.85 18.70
C ASP A 247 23.54 -54.44 18.43
N ARG A 248 23.44 -53.94 17.18
CA ARG A 248 23.79 -52.53 16.89
C ARG A 248 22.73 -51.57 17.42
N LEU A 249 21.45 -51.94 17.32
CA LEU A 249 20.34 -51.15 17.86
C LEU A 249 20.44 -50.97 19.37
N LEU A 250 20.70 -52.06 20.11
CA LEU A 250 20.84 -52.06 21.57
C LEU A 250 22.00 -51.19 22.08
N ARG A 251 23.02 -50.91 21.25
CA ARG A 251 24.16 -50.04 21.60
C ARG A 251 23.90 -48.55 21.40
N VAL A 252 22.78 -48.17 20.79
CA VAL A 252 22.42 -46.76 20.57
C VAL A 252 22.20 -46.07 21.92
N ARG A 253 22.73 -44.84 22.06
CA ARG A 253 22.51 -44.01 23.25
C ARG A 253 21.26 -43.18 23.06
N VAL A 254 20.32 -43.32 23.97
CA VAL A 254 19.01 -42.70 23.95
C VAL A 254 18.97 -41.57 24.99
N PRO A 255 18.52 -40.35 24.62
CA PRO A 255 18.35 -39.25 25.57
C PRO A 255 17.07 -39.41 26.40
N GLU A 256 16.92 -38.60 27.45
CA GLU A 256 15.66 -38.54 28.21
C GLU A 256 14.50 -38.03 27.34
N PRO A 257 13.27 -38.56 27.54
CA PRO A 257 12.08 -38.11 26.80
C PRO A 257 11.80 -36.62 26.94
N ILE A 258 11.41 -35.97 25.84
CA ILE A 258 10.95 -34.57 25.84
C ILE A 258 9.43 -34.58 26.05
N ARG A 259 8.95 -33.92 27.10
CA ARG A 259 7.50 -33.74 27.30
C ARG A 259 7.02 -32.58 26.45
N LEU A 260 6.26 -32.91 25.41
CA LEU A 260 5.65 -31.94 24.50
C LEU A 260 4.14 -31.95 24.72
N SER A 261 3.51 -30.77 24.68
CA SER A 261 2.05 -30.67 24.63
C SER A 261 1.53 -31.13 23.26
N LYS A 262 0.21 -31.34 23.16
CA LYS A 262 -0.45 -31.84 21.93
C LYS A 262 -0.04 -31.03 20.69
N ASP A 263 0.01 -29.71 20.78
CA ASP A 263 0.25 -28.82 19.65
C ASP A 263 1.73 -28.40 19.48
N GLU A 264 2.59 -28.85 20.39
CA GLU A 264 4.02 -28.60 20.33
C GLU A 264 4.77 -29.61 19.45
N VAL A 265 5.70 -29.08 18.66
CA VAL A 265 6.56 -29.83 17.75
C VAL A 265 8.01 -29.48 18.02
N ALA A 266 8.86 -30.49 18.18
CA ALA A 266 10.30 -30.30 18.26
C ALA A 266 10.87 -30.03 16.86
N LEU A 267 11.37 -28.81 16.64
CA LEU A 267 12.05 -28.41 15.42
C LEU A 267 13.50 -28.90 15.40
N PRO A 268 14.12 -28.98 14.20
CA PRO A 268 15.56 -29.20 14.08
C PRO A 268 16.35 -28.20 14.94
N TYR A 269 17.44 -28.65 15.58
CA TYR A 269 18.29 -27.88 16.50
C TYR A 269 17.75 -27.62 17.91
N GLY A 270 16.67 -28.28 18.32
CA GLY A 270 16.23 -28.33 19.73
C GLY A 270 15.25 -27.24 20.15
N ASN A 271 14.72 -26.45 19.21
CA ASN A 271 13.65 -25.50 19.48
C ASN A 271 12.29 -26.21 19.48
N VAL A 272 11.35 -25.78 20.31
CA VAL A 272 9.96 -26.25 20.30
C VAL A 272 9.07 -25.18 19.69
N PHE A 273 8.13 -25.58 18.82
CA PHE A 273 7.18 -24.71 18.16
C PHE A 273 5.75 -25.15 18.47
N ASP A 274 4.91 -24.23 18.97
CA ASP A 274 3.49 -24.47 19.19
C ASP A 274 2.70 -24.13 17.92
N MET A 275 2.07 -25.15 17.34
CA MET A 275 1.27 -25.06 16.12
C MET A 275 0.03 -24.18 16.28
N LYS A 276 -0.45 -23.91 17.51
CA LYS A 276 -1.55 -22.95 17.75
C LYS A 276 -1.25 -21.55 17.25
N PHE A 277 0.02 -21.14 17.28
CA PHE A 277 0.45 -19.85 16.75
C PHE A 277 0.20 -19.74 15.24
N MET A 278 0.22 -20.86 14.52
CA MET A 278 -0.13 -20.94 13.10
C MET A 278 -1.65 -20.88 12.91
N TYR A 279 -2.40 -21.65 13.69
CA TYR A 279 -3.86 -21.77 13.57
C TYR A 279 -4.62 -20.51 14.01
N ASN A 280 -4.11 -19.78 14.99
CA ASN A 280 -4.75 -18.58 15.55
C ASN A 280 -4.19 -17.26 14.97
N ASP A 281 -3.28 -17.34 13.99
CA ASP A 281 -2.58 -16.20 13.37
C ASP A 281 -1.95 -15.21 14.38
N SER A 282 -1.51 -15.70 15.54
CA SER A 282 -1.05 -14.88 16.66
C SER A 282 0.46 -14.56 16.63
N MET A 283 1.19 -14.96 15.59
CA MET A 283 2.61 -14.60 15.41
C MET A 283 2.79 -13.16 14.93
N SER A 284 3.91 -12.55 15.33
CA SER A 284 4.37 -11.30 14.74
C SER A 284 4.86 -11.51 13.29
N ASP A 285 4.80 -10.47 12.45
CA ASP A 285 5.30 -10.55 11.06
C ASP A 285 6.80 -10.89 11.00
N ARG A 286 7.58 -10.48 12.00
CA ARG A 286 9.00 -10.80 12.10
C ARG A 286 9.23 -12.29 12.36
N ASP A 287 8.47 -12.88 13.28
CA ASP A 287 8.59 -14.31 13.63
C ASP A 287 8.08 -15.19 12.50
N LYS A 288 7.01 -14.76 11.81
CA LYS A 288 6.53 -15.37 10.57
C LYS A 288 7.65 -15.41 9.52
N LEU A 289 8.35 -14.31 9.29
CA LEU A 289 9.46 -14.23 8.33
C LEU A 289 10.66 -15.12 8.74
N GLN A 290 10.98 -15.16 10.03
CA GLN A 290 12.07 -16.00 10.55
C GLN A 290 11.75 -17.49 10.42
N LEU A 291 10.52 -17.90 10.71
CA LEU A 291 10.05 -19.26 10.55
C LEU A 291 10.04 -19.67 9.07
N VAL A 292 9.54 -18.79 8.19
CA VAL A 292 9.51 -19.05 6.73
C VAL A 292 10.90 -19.07 6.11
N SER A 293 11.87 -18.37 6.71
CA SER A 293 13.26 -18.39 6.26
C SER A 293 14.00 -19.69 6.64
N ASN A 294 13.42 -20.54 7.49
CA ASN A 294 14.00 -21.81 7.90
C ASN A 294 13.26 -22.99 7.24
N ASN A 295 13.72 -23.36 6.05
CA ASN A 295 13.13 -24.45 5.26
C ASN A 295 12.99 -25.76 6.07
N CYS A 296 13.97 -26.10 6.93
CA CYS A 296 13.92 -27.33 7.71
C CYS A 296 12.82 -27.31 8.79
N ALA A 297 12.54 -26.14 9.36
CA ALA A 297 11.47 -25.97 10.34
C ALA A 297 10.09 -26.06 9.67
N LEU A 298 9.92 -25.40 8.52
CA LEU A 298 8.69 -25.49 7.73
C LEU A 298 8.39 -26.91 7.27
N ASP A 299 9.40 -27.64 6.77
CA ASP A 299 9.24 -29.03 6.34
C ASP A 299 8.74 -29.91 7.50
N THR A 300 9.27 -29.69 8.71
CA THR A 300 8.87 -30.42 9.91
C THR A 300 7.43 -30.10 10.31
N ILE A 301 7.06 -28.81 10.33
CA ILE A 301 5.71 -28.33 10.65
C ILE A 301 4.69 -28.92 9.67
N MET A 302 4.99 -28.91 8.38
CA MET A 302 4.11 -29.45 7.36
C MET A 302 3.96 -30.97 7.45
N LEU A 303 5.06 -31.67 7.71
CA LEU A 303 5.05 -33.12 7.85
C LEU A 303 4.17 -33.53 9.04
N VAL A 304 4.32 -32.83 10.16
CA VAL A 304 3.49 -33.04 11.37
C VAL A 304 2.03 -32.70 11.10
N ALA A 305 1.75 -31.56 10.45
CA ALA A 305 0.39 -31.19 10.08
C ALA A 305 -0.26 -32.27 9.20
N LYS A 306 0.47 -32.83 8.22
CA LYS A 306 -0.04 -33.93 7.39
C LYS A 306 -0.30 -35.20 8.20
N ALA A 307 0.64 -35.62 9.05
CA ALA A 307 0.49 -36.82 9.87
C ALA A 307 -0.68 -36.74 10.87
N ARG A 308 -1.14 -35.52 11.19
CA ARG A 308 -2.32 -35.25 12.03
C ARG A 308 -3.63 -35.09 11.25
N GLY A 309 -3.57 -35.06 9.91
CA GLY A 309 -4.73 -34.74 9.06
C GLY A 309 -5.03 -33.23 8.93
N GLU A 310 -4.12 -32.37 9.38
CA GLU A 310 -4.27 -30.89 9.43
C GLU A 310 -3.55 -30.17 8.27
N GLY A 311 -3.08 -30.90 7.25
CA GLY A 311 -2.28 -30.35 6.15
C GLY A 311 -2.94 -29.18 5.39
N PHE A 312 -4.26 -29.20 5.27
CA PHE A 312 -5.04 -28.12 4.64
C PHE A 312 -4.94 -26.78 5.42
N LEU A 313 -4.90 -26.82 6.75
CA LEU A 313 -4.78 -25.62 7.59
C LEU A 313 -3.41 -24.95 7.42
N ALA A 314 -2.34 -25.75 7.35
CA ALA A 314 -1.00 -25.26 7.06
C ALA A 314 -0.92 -24.61 5.66
N LYS A 315 -1.57 -25.20 4.65
CA LYS A 315 -1.67 -24.64 3.29
C LYS A 315 -2.36 -23.26 3.27
N LEU A 316 -3.49 -23.13 3.96
CA LEU A 316 -4.21 -21.86 4.07
C LEU A 316 -3.38 -20.77 4.76
N TRP A 317 -2.64 -21.12 5.82
CA TRP A 317 -1.75 -20.19 6.51
C TRP A 317 -0.63 -19.67 5.60
N ILE A 318 0.00 -20.56 4.83
CA ILE A 318 1.03 -20.23 3.83
C ILE A 318 0.48 -19.33 2.71
N GLU A 319 -0.75 -19.56 2.27
CA GLU A 319 -1.41 -18.67 1.31
C GLU A 319 -1.73 -17.30 1.90
N SER A 320 -2.13 -17.23 3.17
CA SER A 320 -2.36 -15.97 3.89
C SER A 320 -1.09 -15.12 3.95
N LEU A 321 0.05 -15.74 4.29
CA LEU A 321 1.37 -15.12 4.29
C LEU A 321 1.73 -14.50 2.94
N ARG A 322 1.46 -15.18 1.82
CA ARG A 322 1.70 -14.59 0.49
C ARG A 322 0.87 -13.34 0.27
N ARG A 323 -0.40 -13.34 0.67
CA ARG A 323 -1.29 -12.18 0.46
C ARG A 323 -0.81 -10.97 1.25
N THR A 324 -0.33 -11.16 2.49
CA THR A 324 0.22 -10.08 3.32
C THR A 324 1.58 -9.60 2.81
N THR A 325 2.50 -10.52 2.48
CA THR A 325 3.85 -10.19 1.98
C THR A 325 3.84 -9.55 0.59
N THR A 326 2.86 -9.85 -0.27
CA THR A 326 2.78 -9.30 -1.64
C THR A 326 1.98 -7.98 -1.72
N ARG A 327 1.07 -7.70 -0.77
CA ARG A 327 0.27 -6.46 -0.77
C ARG A 327 0.87 -5.33 0.06
N GLY A 328 1.67 -5.63 1.08
CA GLY A 328 2.43 -4.62 1.80
C GLY A 328 3.72 -4.33 1.05
N GLY A 329 3.70 -3.38 0.10
CA GLY A 329 4.96 -2.77 -0.33
C GLY A 329 5.64 -2.27 0.95
N LEU A 330 6.75 -2.90 1.35
CA LEU A 330 7.51 -2.48 2.52
C LEU A 330 7.79 -0.99 2.35
N THR A 331 7.08 -0.14 3.08
CA THR A 331 7.36 1.29 3.15
C THR A 331 8.62 1.45 3.98
N ILE A 332 9.76 1.14 3.36
CA ILE A 332 11.07 1.37 3.94
C ILE A 332 11.21 2.89 4.01
N GLU A 333 11.29 3.41 5.22
CA GLU A 333 11.56 4.83 5.42
C GLU A 333 13.03 5.14 5.13
N ARG A 334 13.26 6.34 4.60
CA ARG A 334 14.60 6.85 4.36
C ARG A 334 15.16 7.43 5.66
N ASP A 335 16.26 6.86 6.12
CA ASP A 335 16.91 7.25 7.36
C ASP A 335 17.92 8.40 7.13
N ASP A 336 18.02 9.32 8.10
CA ASP A 336 19.15 10.26 8.20
C ASP A 336 20.26 9.62 9.06
N VAL A 337 21.29 9.11 8.40
CA VAL A 337 22.34 8.30 9.03
C VAL A 337 23.06 9.12 10.10
N ASN A 338 22.90 8.72 11.35
CA ASN A 338 23.45 9.40 12.54
C ASN A 338 22.99 10.85 12.70
N SER A 339 21.84 11.22 12.12
CA SER A 339 21.27 12.58 12.12
C SER A 339 22.22 13.66 11.54
N ARG A 340 23.16 13.28 10.67
CA ARG A 340 24.15 14.21 10.11
C ARG A 340 23.54 15.17 9.09
N GLY A 341 22.62 14.70 8.24
CA GLY A 341 21.91 15.55 7.30
C GLY A 341 21.12 16.65 8.01
N MET A 342 20.44 16.28 9.10
CA MET A 342 19.68 17.20 9.95
C MET A 342 20.58 18.28 10.56
N ARG A 343 21.73 17.90 11.15
CA ARG A 343 22.70 18.87 11.70
C ARG A 343 23.21 19.83 10.64
N THR A 344 23.60 19.31 9.47
CA THR A 344 24.10 20.14 8.36
C THR A 344 23.01 21.07 7.82
N MET A 345 21.76 20.62 7.76
CA MET A 345 20.62 21.48 7.40
C MET A 345 20.44 22.62 8.41
N THR A 346 20.51 22.33 9.71
CA THR A 346 20.45 23.37 10.76
C THR A 346 21.55 24.41 10.58
N TYR A 347 22.79 23.99 10.35
CA TYR A 347 23.89 24.93 10.11
C TYR A 347 23.70 25.76 8.83
N LEU A 348 23.19 25.15 7.76
CA LEU A 348 22.85 25.88 6.52
C LEU A 348 21.81 26.98 6.79
N LEU A 349 20.76 26.67 7.54
CA LEU A 349 19.72 27.65 7.84
C LEU A 349 20.24 28.76 8.77
N MET A 350 21.10 28.43 9.75
CA MET A 350 21.76 29.43 10.60
C MET A 350 22.68 30.34 9.79
N ALA A 351 23.41 29.80 8.80
CA ALA A 351 24.22 30.60 7.89
C ALA A 351 23.35 31.54 7.02
N ALA A 352 22.22 31.04 6.50
CA ALA A 352 21.26 31.84 5.73
C ALA A 352 20.64 32.98 6.58
N GLU A 353 20.32 32.72 7.84
CA GLU A 353 19.81 33.77 8.75
C GLU A 353 20.87 34.82 9.04
N LYS A 354 22.14 34.42 9.21
CA LYS A 354 23.25 35.36 9.40
C LYS A 354 23.42 36.29 8.18
N GLU A 355 23.27 35.77 6.97
CA GLU A 355 23.28 36.59 5.74
C GLU A 355 22.04 37.51 5.65
N LEU A 356 20.88 37.06 6.12
CA LEU A 356 19.67 37.89 6.17
C LEU A 356 19.78 39.04 7.18
N LYS A 357 20.52 38.84 8.28
CA LYS A 357 20.77 39.88 9.30
C LYS A 357 21.93 40.82 8.95
N ALA A 358 22.61 40.61 7.82
CA ALA A 358 23.73 41.47 7.42
C ALA A 358 23.23 42.85 6.93
N PRO A 359 23.95 43.95 7.25
CA PRO A 359 23.48 45.32 7.03
C PRO A 359 23.26 45.72 5.54
N ASN A 360 23.76 44.92 4.58
CA ASN A 360 23.64 45.17 3.13
C ASN A 360 22.98 44.00 2.38
N THR A 361 22.06 43.25 3.00
CA THR A 361 21.41 42.12 2.33
C THR A 361 20.37 42.56 1.29
N HIS A 362 20.38 41.92 0.12
CA HIS A 362 19.33 42.09 -0.90
C HIS A 362 18.19 41.05 -0.73
N HIS A 363 18.29 40.15 0.26
CA HIS A 363 17.33 39.08 0.48
C HIS A 363 16.14 39.54 1.33
N LYS A 364 14.92 39.21 0.88
CA LYS A 364 13.67 39.60 1.56
C LYS A 364 13.32 38.65 2.71
N ASP A 365 13.64 37.38 2.53
CA ASP A 365 13.38 36.30 3.48
C ASP A 365 14.45 35.19 3.37
N ILE A 366 14.39 34.22 4.29
CA ILE A 366 15.33 33.09 4.30
C ILE A 366 15.24 32.26 3.01
N TRP A 367 14.06 32.18 2.38
CA TRP A 367 13.85 31.43 1.15
C TRP A 367 14.57 32.08 -0.03
N SER A 368 14.51 33.40 -0.14
CA SER A 368 15.20 34.20 -1.15
C SER A 368 16.71 34.08 -1.02
N CYS A 369 17.24 34.03 0.21
CA CYS A 369 18.66 33.75 0.49
C CYS A 369 19.06 32.33 0.05
N LEU A 370 18.25 31.31 0.37
CA LEU A 370 18.53 29.95 -0.08
C LEU A 370 18.46 29.80 -1.60
N THR A 371 17.59 30.55 -2.29
CA THR A 371 17.48 30.51 -3.76
C THR A 371 18.50 31.36 -4.50
N SER A 372 19.30 32.18 -3.81
CA SER A 372 20.26 33.05 -4.47
C SER A 372 21.36 32.24 -5.18
N ILE A 373 21.51 32.55 -6.46
CA ILE A 373 22.65 32.11 -7.25
C ILE A 373 23.74 33.15 -6.99
N ALA A 374 24.95 32.70 -6.67
CA ALA A 374 26.09 33.61 -6.66
C ALA A 374 26.28 34.08 -8.11
N GLU A 375 25.76 35.27 -8.45
CA GLU A 375 26.11 35.94 -9.70
C GLU A 375 27.55 36.45 -9.57
N SER A 376 28.53 35.56 -9.76
CA SER A 376 29.92 35.96 -9.89
C SER A 376 30.20 36.33 -11.35
N SER A 377 29.71 37.49 -11.78
CA SER A 377 30.24 38.16 -12.98
C SER A 377 31.26 39.27 -12.64
N THR A 378 31.57 39.48 -11.36
CA THR A 378 32.73 40.25 -10.93
C THR A 378 33.75 39.31 -10.33
N MET A 379 34.92 39.22 -10.98
CA MET A 379 36.11 38.55 -10.46
C MET A 379 36.57 39.22 -9.16
N GLN A 380 35.95 38.88 -8.04
CA GLN A 380 36.55 39.09 -6.73
C GLN A 380 36.86 37.73 -6.12
N ILE A 381 38.15 37.60 -5.80
CA ILE A 381 38.80 36.48 -5.14
C ILE A 381 38.26 36.41 -3.71
N HIS A 382 37.05 35.88 -3.53
CA HIS A 382 36.54 35.49 -2.23
C HIS A 382 36.30 33.98 -2.26
N GLY A 383 36.90 33.28 -1.29
CA GLY A 383 36.72 31.84 -1.12
C GLY A 383 35.24 31.46 -0.96
N PRO A 384 34.91 30.15 -1.04
CA PRO A 384 33.53 29.69 -0.95
C PRO A 384 32.84 30.26 0.30
N SER A 385 31.67 30.87 0.11
CA SER A 385 30.90 31.43 1.23
C SER A 385 30.58 30.34 2.25
N ASN A 386 30.40 30.73 3.51
CA ASN A 386 30.00 29.77 4.57
C ASN A 386 28.69 29.05 4.19
N LEU A 387 27.79 29.76 3.49
CA LEU A 387 26.57 29.19 2.92
C LEU A 387 26.90 28.07 1.91
N ASP A 388 27.80 28.32 0.95
CA ASP A 388 28.18 27.33 -0.07
C ASP A 388 28.87 26.09 0.52
N PHE A 389 29.68 26.27 1.57
CA PHE A 389 30.26 25.15 2.32
C PHE A 389 29.19 24.23 2.93
N HIS A 390 28.19 24.82 3.60
CA HIS A 390 27.09 24.05 4.16
C HIS A 390 26.18 23.43 3.09
N ARG A 391 25.98 24.08 1.93
CA ARG A 391 25.27 23.50 0.79
C ARG A 391 25.96 22.25 0.25
N ALA A 392 27.29 22.30 0.08
CA ALA A 392 28.08 21.16 -0.39
C ALA A 392 28.10 20.01 0.62
N SER A 393 28.24 20.32 1.91
CA SER A 393 28.15 19.33 2.99
C SER A 393 26.79 18.65 3.03
N LEU A 394 25.71 19.41 2.84
CA LEU A 394 24.34 18.87 2.81
C LEU A 394 24.10 17.94 1.62
N ARG A 395 24.66 18.29 0.46
CA ARG A 395 24.63 17.44 -0.74
C ARG A 395 25.31 16.10 -0.48
N PHE A 396 26.49 16.12 0.14
CA PHE A 396 27.23 14.92 0.47
C PHE A 396 26.44 14.00 1.43
N GLU A 397 25.86 14.55 2.50
CA GLU A 397 25.04 13.75 3.43
C GLU A 397 23.77 13.20 2.75
N ASN A 398 23.14 13.95 1.85
CA ASN A 398 22.00 13.45 1.07
C ASN A 398 22.37 12.25 0.18
N GLN A 399 23.52 12.29 -0.47
CA GLN A 399 24.04 11.17 -1.29
C GLN A 399 24.37 9.96 -0.42
N ARG A 400 24.96 10.18 0.76
CA ARG A 400 25.24 9.10 1.72
C ARG A 400 23.99 8.43 2.27
N ASN A 401 23.01 9.23 2.70
CA ASN A 401 21.72 8.73 3.19
C ASN A 401 20.98 7.95 2.09
N TRP A 402 21.13 8.36 0.83
CA TRP A 402 20.58 7.66 -0.31
C TRP A 402 21.22 6.28 -0.52
N ALA A 403 22.56 6.19 -0.55
CA ALA A 403 23.27 4.92 -0.71
C ALA A 403 22.92 3.91 0.41
N ASN A 404 22.74 4.38 1.64
CA ASN A 404 22.31 3.54 2.76
C ASN A 404 20.87 3.03 2.58
N PHE A 405 19.97 3.88 2.11
CA PHE A 405 18.60 3.50 1.81
C PHE A 405 18.54 2.44 0.70
N GLU A 406 19.29 2.62 -0.40
CA GLU A 406 19.38 1.62 -1.48
C GLU A 406 19.85 0.26 -0.96
N ALA A 407 20.88 0.23 -0.10
CA ALA A 407 21.35 -1.00 0.51
C ALA A 407 20.28 -1.68 1.39
N LYS A 408 19.50 -0.90 2.15
CA LYS A 408 18.40 -1.40 2.98
C LYS A 408 17.27 -1.99 2.13
N VAL A 409 16.88 -1.31 1.05
CA VAL A 409 15.86 -1.79 0.10
C VAL A 409 16.30 -3.10 -0.56
N GLU A 410 17.55 -3.17 -1.02
CA GLU A 410 18.07 -4.38 -1.67
C GLU A 410 18.10 -5.57 -0.70
N MET A 411 18.51 -5.34 0.55
CA MET A 411 18.53 -6.37 1.59
C MET A 411 17.12 -6.90 1.90
N GLU A 412 16.14 -6.02 2.08
CA GLU A 412 14.74 -6.40 2.32
C GLU A 412 14.12 -7.10 1.10
N ARG A 413 14.41 -6.65 -0.12
CA ARG A 413 13.94 -7.33 -1.34
C ARG A 413 14.56 -8.71 -1.49
N ALA A 414 15.84 -8.87 -1.16
CA ALA A 414 16.49 -10.17 -1.14
C ALA A 414 15.86 -11.10 -0.10
N ALA A 415 15.43 -10.57 1.06
CA ALA A 415 14.69 -11.33 2.06
C ALA A 415 13.30 -11.74 1.54
N LEU A 416 12.55 -10.81 0.94
CA LEU A 416 11.25 -11.10 0.33
C LEU A 416 11.33 -12.14 -0.78
N MET A 417 12.35 -12.07 -1.64
CA MET A 417 12.57 -13.04 -2.71
C MET A 417 12.94 -14.42 -2.15
N ARG A 418 13.73 -14.48 -1.08
CA ARG A 418 14.02 -15.73 -0.36
C ARG A 418 12.74 -16.35 0.21
N VAL A 419 11.88 -15.52 0.81
CA VAL A 419 10.58 -15.93 1.35
C VAL A 419 9.64 -16.41 0.25
N ALA A 420 9.51 -15.65 -0.85
CA ALA A 420 8.67 -16.04 -1.99
C ALA A 420 9.14 -17.35 -2.63
N LYS A 421 10.45 -17.54 -2.76
CA LYS A 421 11.04 -18.78 -3.26
C LYS A 421 10.79 -19.95 -2.31
N GLY A 422 11.02 -19.79 -1.01
CA GLY A 422 10.71 -20.82 0.00
C GLY A 422 9.24 -21.19 0.00
N LEU A 423 8.34 -20.20 -0.08
CA LEU A 423 6.90 -20.42 -0.19
C LEU A 423 6.51 -21.12 -1.50
N GLN A 424 7.23 -20.90 -2.60
CA GLN A 424 6.99 -21.59 -3.88
C GLN A 424 7.48 -23.03 -3.87
N GLU A 425 8.64 -23.28 -3.28
CA GLU A 425 9.16 -24.62 -3.01
C GLU A 425 8.16 -25.41 -2.15
N VAL A 426 7.64 -24.78 -1.09
CA VAL A 426 6.62 -25.36 -0.22
C VAL A 426 5.28 -25.59 -0.93
N GLN A 427 4.78 -24.66 -1.73
CA GLN A 427 3.54 -24.89 -2.47
C GLN A 427 3.67 -25.95 -3.56
N SER A 428 4.82 -26.02 -4.22
CA SER A 428 5.11 -27.12 -5.15
C SER A 428 5.13 -28.43 -4.38
N ALA A 429 5.60 -28.42 -3.13
CA ALA A 429 5.47 -29.56 -2.23
C ALA A 429 4.04 -29.91 -1.85
N ILE A 430 3.15 -28.92 -1.72
CA ILE A 430 1.75 -29.14 -1.35
C ILE A 430 0.88 -29.57 -2.54
N GLY A 431 1.06 -28.98 -3.73
CA GLY A 431 0.26 -29.32 -4.91
C GLY A 431 0.40 -30.78 -5.35
N ILE A 432 1.50 -31.43 -4.95
CA ILE A 432 1.75 -32.86 -5.22
C ILE A 432 1.08 -33.76 -4.16
N LEU A 433 0.56 -33.20 -3.06
CA LEU A 433 -0.12 -33.93 -1.98
C LEU A 433 -1.64 -34.07 -2.18
N ASP A 434 -2.23 -33.32 -3.12
CA ASP A 434 -3.70 -33.25 -3.32
C ASP A 434 -4.23 -34.16 -4.46
N ASP A 435 -3.37 -34.89 -5.18
CA ASP A 435 -3.81 -35.78 -6.26
C ASP A 435 -4.20 -37.18 -5.72
N PRO A 436 -5.43 -37.67 -5.95
CA PRO A 436 -5.79 -39.05 -5.67
C PRO A 436 -5.01 -39.99 -6.60
N LEU A 437 -4.38 -41.02 -6.02
CA LEU A 437 -3.69 -42.09 -6.75
C LEU A 437 -4.62 -42.68 -7.83
N PRO A 438 -4.23 -42.69 -9.12
CA PRO A 438 -5.00 -43.36 -10.16
C PRO A 438 -4.86 -44.89 -10.03
N ASP A 439 -5.99 -45.60 -10.12
CA ASP A 439 -6.13 -47.05 -9.90
C ASP A 439 -5.60 -47.96 -11.04
N ASP A 440 -4.81 -47.47 -12.01
CA ASP A 440 -4.47 -48.24 -13.23
C ASP A 440 -2.96 -48.55 -13.37
N PRO A 441 -2.56 -49.76 -13.83
CA PRO A 441 -1.18 -50.25 -13.75
C PRO A 441 -0.27 -49.82 -14.93
N SER A 442 -0.52 -48.70 -15.61
CA SER A 442 0.28 -48.25 -16.77
C SER A 442 1.20 -47.06 -16.47
N LEU A 443 2.49 -47.39 -16.32
CA LEU A 443 3.70 -46.60 -16.63
C LEU A 443 3.52 -45.10 -17.00
N ALA A 444 3.70 -44.22 -16.02
CA ALA A 444 4.52 -43.00 -16.10
C ALA A 444 4.85 -42.49 -14.68
N PRO A 445 6.06 -41.96 -14.43
CA PRO A 445 6.60 -41.81 -13.08
C PRO A 445 6.13 -40.52 -12.42
N SER A 446 5.27 -40.64 -11.42
CA SER A 446 5.00 -39.59 -10.44
C SER A 446 6.13 -39.53 -9.41
N ASP A 447 6.80 -38.39 -9.35
CA ASP A 447 7.94 -38.10 -8.49
C ASP A 447 7.52 -38.12 -7.01
N THR A 448 7.98 -39.16 -6.31
CA THR A 448 7.91 -39.36 -4.87
C THR A 448 8.59 -38.25 -4.06
N PHE A 449 7.81 -37.55 -3.23
CA PHE A 449 8.24 -36.80 -2.05
C PHE A 449 8.94 -37.73 -1.07
N TRP A 450 10.15 -37.40 -0.58
CA TRP A 450 10.68 -37.61 0.81
C TRP A 450 12.17 -37.14 0.86
N TYR A 451 12.51 -36.14 1.68
CA TYR A 451 13.89 -35.62 1.92
C TYR A 451 14.33 -35.88 3.39
N PRO A 452 15.64 -35.80 3.73
CA PRO A 452 16.35 -36.72 4.60
C PRO A 452 16.40 -36.28 6.07
N ALA A 453 16.58 -37.27 6.94
CA ALA A 453 16.96 -37.07 8.32
C ALA A 453 18.44 -36.66 8.44
N SER A 454 18.74 -35.36 8.46
CA SER A 454 19.82 -34.74 9.26
C SER A 454 20.01 -33.26 8.91
N GLY A 455 20.04 -32.41 9.92
CA GLY A 455 20.50 -31.02 9.79
C GLY A 455 21.99 -30.92 9.43
N ALA A 456 22.37 -29.70 9.07
CA ALA A 456 23.74 -29.20 8.94
C ALA A 456 24.63 -29.89 7.89
N LYS A 457 24.92 -29.15 6.81
CA LYS A 457 26.26 -29.18 6.20
C LYS A 457 27.28 -28.75 7.27
N ALA A 458 27.74 -29.68 8.10
CA ALA A 458 28.93 -29.47 8.93
C ALA A 458 30.17 -29.88 8.11
N GLY A 459 31.02 -28.90 7.86
CA GLY A 459 32.27 -28.90 7.10
C GLY A 459 33.03 -30.22 6.91
N ARG A 460 33.29 -30.54 5.65
CA ARG A 460 34.61 -30.44 5.01
C ARG A 460 34.42 -30.73 3.53
N ASP A 461 34.43 -29.67 2.73
CA ASP A 461 35.04 -29.64 1.40
C ASP A 461 35.48 -28.19 1.18
N ASN A 462 36.75 -27.94 1.49
CA ASN A 462 37.51 -26.81 0.98
C ASN A 462 37.85 -27.08 -0.50
N GLU A 463 36.84 -27.34 -1.32
CA GLU A 463 36.95 -27.20 -2.76
C GLU A 463 36.12 -25.98 -3.14
N LYS A 464 36.87 -24.97 -3.58
CA LYS A 464 36.43 -23.72 -4.20
C LYS A 464 34.98 -23.82 -4.68
N LEU A 465 34.07 -23.16 -3.94
CA LEU A 465 32.86 -22.64 -4.55
C LEU A 465 33.28 -22.03 -5.90
N PRO A 466 32.65 -22.39 -7.03
CA PRO A 466 32.80 -21.55 -8.21
C PRO A 466 32.38 -20.15 -7.77
N ALA A 467 33.39 -19.28 -7.72
CA ALA A 467 33.24 -17.88 -7.43
C ALA A 467 32.09 -17.36 -8.29
N SER A 468 31.17 -16.64 -7.64
CA SER A 468 30.18 -15.81 -8.31
C SER A 468 29.49 -16.52 -9.49
N VAL A 469 28.33 -17.14 -9.23
CA VAL A 469 27.23 -16.73 -10.10
C VAL A 469 26.98 -15.29 -9.65
N PRO A 470 27.39 -14.27 -10.43
CA PRO A 470 27.00 -12.92 -10.08
C PRO A 470 25.48 -12.96 -9.94
N PRO A 471 24.88 -12.30 -8.93
CA PRO A 471 23.44 -12.12 -8.98
C PRO A 471 23.16 -11.63 -10.40
N LYS A 472 22.40 -12.41 -11.19
CA LYS A 472 21.91 -11.94 -12.47
C LYS A 472 21.37 -10.56 -12.11
N LYS A 473 21.93 -9.49 -12.67
CA LYS A 473 21.40 -8.13 -12.50
C LYS A 473 19.99 -8.20 -13.05
N LEU A 474 19.05 -8.56 -12.19
CA LEU A 474 17.63 -8.61 -12.47
C LEU A 474 17.18 -7.15 -12.57
N ASP A 475 16.27 -6.92 -13.50
CA ASP A 475 15.95 -5.60 -14.03
C ASP A 475 15.88 -4.52 -12.95
N ALA A 476 16.75 -3.51 -13.11
CA ALA A 476 16.76 -2.25 -12.34
C ALA A 476 15.40 -1.51 -12.35
N HIS A 477 14.45 -2.00 -13.16
CA HIS A 477 13.17 -1.39 -13.50
C HIS A 477 12.13 -1.39 -12.36
N ASP A 478 12.29 -2.23 -11.33
CA ASP A 478 11.39 -2.27 -10.16
C ASP A 478 11.94 -1.55 -8.93
N ILE A 479 13.27 -1.50 -8.74
CA ILE A 479 13.89 -0.61 -7.75
C ILE A 479 13.56 0.84 -8.12
N ASP A 480 13.55 1.15 -9.43
CA ASP A 480 13.09 2.41 -10.02
C ASP A 480 11.66 2.86 -9.64
N LYS A 481 10.86 2.01 -8.99
CA LYS A 481 9.45 2.32 -8.72
C LYS A 481 9.16 2.78 -7.29
N ALA A 482 10.07 2.83 -6.31
CA ALA A 482 9.73 3.29 -4.95
C ALA A 482 10.84 4.17 -4.31
N LEU A 483 11.26 5.24 -5.02
CA LEU A 483 12.57 5.89 -4.81
C LEU A 483 12.60 7.31 -4.23
N PHE A 484 11.46 7.93 -3.96
CA PHE A 484 11.49 9.33 -3.50
C PHE A 484 11.15 9.44 -2.01
N LEU A 485 10.47 10.50 -1.59
CA LEU A 485 9.91 10.54 -0.23
C LEU A 485 9.11 9.24 0.01
N SER A 486 9.16 8.70 1.23
CA SER A 486 8.65 7.35 1.52
C SER A 486 7.26 7.12 0.93
N GLY A 487 7.14 6.06 0.11
CA GLY A 487 5.90 5.66 -0.56
C GLY A 487 5.68 6.18 -1.99
N PHE A 488 6.46 7.16 -2.48
CA PHE A 488 6.30 7.70 -3.84
C PHE A 488 7.17 6.98 -4.89
N ASN A 489 6.55 6.73 -6.06
CA ASN A 489 7.10 5.99 -7.17
C ASN A 489 7.65 6.91 -8.26
N GLY A 490 8.88 6.68 -8.76
CA GLY A 490 9.38 7.36 -9.95
C GLY A 490 10.89 7.18 -10.21
N THR A 491 11.35 7.68 -11.36
CA THR A 491 12.69 7.34 -11.91
C THR A 491 13.76 8.37 -11.55
N ARG A 492 14.97 7.97 -11.16
CA ARG A 492 16.13 8.89 -11.09
C ARG A 492 17.02 8.87 -12.34
N LYS A 493 16.70 8.05 -13.36
CA LYS A 493 17.51 7.90 -14.59
C LYS A 493 17.72 9.24 -15.30
N ILE A 494 19.00 9.64 -15.38
CA ILE A 494 19.50 10.95 -15.85
C ILE A 494 19.00 11.28 -17.26
N GLU A 495 18.90 10.29 -18.15
CA GLU A 495 18.52 10.49 -19.56
C GLU A 495 17.06 10.91 -19.77
N ARG A 496 16.11 10.36 -18.99
CA ARG A 496 14.69 10.79 -19.02
C ARG A 496 14.45 12.02 -18.15
N ALA A 497 15.20 12.16 -17.05
CA ALA A 497 15.15 13.31 -16.15
C ALA A 497 15.52 14.62 -16.84
N ALA A 498 16.54 14.60 -17.72
CA ALA A 498 17.02 15.80 -18.43
C ALA A 498 15.96 16.48 -19.33
N ARG A 499 14.92 15.77 -19.76
CA ARG A 499 13.84 16.30 -20.62
C ARG A 499 12.61 16.77 -19.84
N SER A 500 12.50 16.43 -18.56
CA SER A 500 11.29 16.71 -17.77
C SER A 500 11.45 17.99 -16.95
N LYS A 501 10.42 18.85 -16.97
CA LYS A 501 10.32 20.04 -16.12
C LYS A 501 10.22 19.70 -14.62
N ALA A 502 10.05 18.43 -14.27
CA ALA A 502 10.05 17.94 -12.88
C ALA A 502 11.45 17.94 -12.24
N TYR A 503 12.52 18.04 -13.04
CA TYR A 503 13.91 17.99 -12.55
C TYR A 503 14.58 19.35 -12.77
N ALA A 504 15.34 19.78 -11.76
CA ALA A 504 16.10 21.01 -11.79
C ALA A 504 17.26 20.93 -10.78
N THR A 505 18.14 21.93 -10.81
CA THR A 505 19.13 22.10 -9.75
C THR A 505 18.43 22.49 -8.45
N CYS A 506 18.66 21.73 -7.37
CA CYS A 506 18.10 22.02 -6.06
C CYS A 506 18.59 23.38 -5.54
N PRO A 507 17.74 24.36 -5.21
CA PRO A 507 18.22 25.63 -4.68
C PRO A 507 18.89 25.49 -3.30
N VAL A 508 18.53 24.47 -2.52
CA VAL A 508 19.07 24.25 -1.17
C VAL A 508 20.48 23.65 -1.22
N CYS A 509 20.65 22.42 -1.71
CA CYS A 509 21.97 21.75 -1.75
C CYS A 509 22.75 21.94 -3.07
N ARG A 510 22.16 22.62 -4.06
CA ARG A 510 22.69 22.81 -5.42
C ARG A 510 22.93 21.53 -6.22
N GLU A 511 22.35 20.41 -5.79
CA GLU A 511 22.45 19.15 -6.54
C GLU A 511 21.78 19.32 -7.92
N PRO A 512 22.49 19.11 -9.03
CA PRO A 512 21.94 19.26 -10.37
C PRO A 512 20.94 18.13 -10.68
N ASN A 513 20.03 18.38 -11.62
CA ASN A 513 19.11 17.38 -12.19
C ASN A 513 18.35 16.54 -11.14
N SER A 514 18.02 17.13 -10.01
CA SER A 514 17.26 16.48 -8.95
C SER A 514 15.78 16.67 -9.16
N ILE A 515 14.98 15.64 -8.84
CA ILE A 515 13.52 15.77 -8.83
C ILE A 515 13.15 16.89 -7.85
N GLN A 516 12.30 17.79 -8.30
CA GLN A 516 11.81 18.86 -7.44
C GLN A 516 10.67 18.34 -6.57
N THR A 517 10.52 18.97 -5.41
CA THR A 517 9.50 18.66 -4.42
C THR A 517 8.85 19.98 -4.00
N LEU A 518 7.52 20.04 -4.07
CA LEU A 518 6.74 21.15 -3.53
C LEU A 518 6.68 21.02 -2.02
N LEU A 519 7.03 22.08 -1.30
CA LEU A 519 6.86 22.16 0.14
C LEU A 519 5.53 22.84 0.45
N LEU A 520 4.76 22.24 1.36
CA LEU A 520 3.42 22.72 1.71
C LEU A 520 3.37 23.08 3.19
N ARG A 521 2.62 24.14 3.52
CA ARG A 521 2.24 24.52 4.89
C ARG A 521 0.79 24.15 5.16
N THR A 522 0.40 24.01 6.42
CA THR A 522 -1.03 23.86 6.75
C THR A 522 -1.80 25.12 6.38
N SER A 523 -3.02 24.95 5.86
CA SER A 523 -4.00 26.01 5.63
C SER A 523 -4.09 26.99 6.83
N PRO A 524 -4.05 28.32 6.61
CA PRO A 524 -4.20 29.32 7.65
C PRO A 524 -5.49 29.10 8.49
N LYS A 525 -5.41 29.34 9.81
CA LYS A 525 -6.53 29.12 10.73
C LYS A 525 -7.65 30.15 10.58
N ASP A 526 -7.28 31.38 10.21
CA ASP A 526 -8.14 32.55 10.30
C ASP A 526 -8.30 33.17 8.92
N ASN A 527 -9.37 32.80 8.22
CA ASN A 527 -10.06 33.65 7.26
C ASN A 527 -11.48 33.08 7.06
N LYS A 528 -12.48 33.96 7.05
CA LYS A 528 -13.89 33.60 6.89
C LYS A 528 -14.31 33.93 5.45
N THR A 529 -13.68 33.33 4.45
CA THR A 529 -14.24 33.43 3.10
C THR A 529 -15.62 32.75 3.13
N PRO A 530 -16.70 33.48 2.78
CA PRO A 530 -18.05 32.94 2.86
C PRO A 530 -18.18 31.73 1.92
N ASN A 531 -18.91 30.71 2.37
CA ASN A 531 -19.21 29.47 1.62
C ASN A 531 -18.03 28.53 1.36
N ILE A 532 -16.87 28.71 2.01
CA ILE A 532 -15.80 27.70 2.02
C ILE A 532 -16.09 26.64 3.09
N PRO A 533 -15.93 25.32 2.78
CA PRO A 533 -16.09 24.26 3.77
C PRO A 533 -15.23 24.47 5.02
N LEU A 534 -15.83 24.23 6.19
CA LEU A 534 -15.12 24.26 7.47
C LEU A 534 -14.17 23.05 7.59
N LEU A 535 -13.27 23.14 8.56
CA LEU A 535 -12.31 22.08 8.87
C LEU A 535 -13.02 20.74 9.09
N ASN A 536 -12.43 19.65 8.59
CA ASN A 536 -12.92 18.27 8.72
C ASN A 536 -14.31 17.96 8.14
N GLN A 537 -14.96 18.89 7.42
CA GLN A 537 -16.29 18.61 6.86
C GLN A 537 -16.27 17.72 5.61
N ARG A 538 -15.12 17.63 4.90
CA ARG A 538 -14.94 16.81 3.69
C ARG A 538 -16.05 17.00 2.64
N LEU A 539 -16.47 18.24 2.41
CA LEU A 539 -17.58 18.53 1.50
C LEU A 539 -17.14 18.49 0.03
N GLN A 540 -18.04 18.04 -0.83
CA GLN A 540 -17.86 18.12 -2.28
C GLN A 540 -18.26 19.53 -2.75
N VAL A 541 -17.33 20.21 -3.41
CA VAL A 541 -17.54 21.56 -3.97
C VAL A 541 -17.98 21.45 -5.43
N ARG A 542 -19.03 22.19 -5.83
CA ARG A 542 -19.54 22.21 -7.22
C ARG A 542 -18.51 22.76 -8.21
N CYS A 543 -17.82 23.84 -7.85
CA CYS A 543 -16.85 24.55 -8.70
C CYS A 543 -15.48 24.65 -8.01
N PRO A 544 -14.74 23.53 -7.86
CA PRO A 544 -13.48 23.52 -7.11
C PRO A 544 -12.38 24.39 -7.75
N LEU A 545 -12.47 24.63 -9.06
CA LEU A 545 -11.50 25.45 -9.80
C LEU A 545 -11.56 26.94 -9.45
N ALA A 546 -12.67 27.41 -8.86
CA ALA A 546 -12.84 28.80 -8.47
C ALA A 546 -12.12 29.17 -7.16
N LEU A 547 -11.66 28.17 -6.40
CA LEU A 547 -11.11 28.38 -5.06
C LEU A 547 -9.62 28.80 -5.05
N GLY A 548 -8.94 28.82 -6.19
CA GLY A 548 -7.49 28.99 -6.27
C GLY A 548 -6.92 30.27 -5.67
N ASN A 549 -7.74 31.32 -5.51
CA ASN A 549 -7.35 32.61 -4.92
C ASN A 549 -7.74 32.76 -3.45
N CYS A 550 -8.37 31.74 -2.84
CA CYS A 550 -8.82 31.83 -1.46
C CYS A 550 -7.64 31.69 -0.49
N PRO A 551 -7.52 32.55 0.54
CA PRO A 551 -6.44 32.46 1.52
C PRO A 551 -6.37 31.10 2.24
N GLU A 552 -7.51 30.42 2.40
CA GLU A 552 -7.62 29.10 3.04
C GLU A 552 -6.93 27.99 2.24
N VAL A 553 -6.70 28.19 0.94
CA VAL A 553 -6.02 27.22 0.08
C VAL A 553 -4.59 27.65 -0.30
N ASP A 554 -4.11 28.77 0.23
CA ASP A 554 -2.73 29.24 0.08
C ASP A 554 -1.77 28.40 0.94
N VAL A 555 -1.44 27.22 0.41
CA VAL A 555 -0.67 26.18 1.09
C VAL A 555 0.72 25.96 0.51
N ILE A 556 1.04 26.55 -0.63
CA ILE A 556 2.32 26.34 -1.34
C ILE A 556 3.38 27.27 -0.77
N LEU A 557 4.51 26.73 -0.33
CA LEU A 557 5.64 27.53 0.12
C LEU A 557 6.46 28.08 -1.06
N PRO A 558 7.17 29.21 -0.87
CA PRO A 558 7.89 29.86 -1.96
C PRO A 558 9.15 29.12 -2.45
N LEU A 559 9.49 27.99 -1.82
CA LEU A 559 10.67 27.17 -2.09
C LEU A 559 10.27 25.79 -2.62
N THR A 560 10.94 25.36 -3.70
CA THR A 560 10.98 23.96 -4.14
C THR A 560 12.39 23.41 -3.93
N CYS A 561 12.55 22.14 -3.58
CA CYS A 561 13.88 21.56 -3.38
C CYS A 561 13.92 20.08 -3.78
N CYS A 562 15.11 19.46 -3.75
CA CYS A 562 15.21 18.02 -3.99
C CYS A 562 14.54 17.23 -2.87
N ASP A 563 14.16 16.00 -3.17
CA ASP A 563 13.50 15.09 -2.23
C ASP A 563 14.30 14.86 -0.93
N GLY A 564 15.64 14.82 -1.01
CA GLY A 564 16.50 14.68 0.17
C GLY A 564 16.46 15.90 1.09
N CYS A 565 16.56 17.10 0.52
CA CYS A 565 16.40 18.34 1.28
C CYS A 565 14.98 18.47 1.84
N ALA A 566 13.96 18.07 1.10
CA ALA A 566 12.57 18.10 1.55
C ALA A 566 12.34 17.17 2.75
N LEU A 567 12.94 15.97 2.75
CA LEU A 567 12.89 15.04 3.87
C LEU A 567 13.47 15.64 5.16
N LEU A 568 14.64 16.26 5.05
CA LEU A 568 15.31 16.89 6.20
C LEU A 568 14.52 18.09 6.72
N LEU A 569 13.99 18.93 5.81
CA LEU A 569 13.15 20.07 6.17
C LEU A 569 11.83 19.65 6.85
N LEU A 570 11.22 18.52 6.44
CA LEU A 570 10.05 17.95 7.11
C LEU A 570 10.37 17.44 8.53
N GLY A 571 11.58 16.92 8.75
CA GLY A 571 12.00 16.36 10.04
C GLY A 571 12.34 17.39 11.12
N MET A 572 12.44 18.68 10.77
CA MET A 572 12.75 19.74 11.73
C MET A 572 11.56 20.02 12.68
N LYS A 573 11.58 19.44 13.89
CA LYS A 573 10.57 19.69 14.94
C LYS A 573 10.69 21.13 15.49
N LYS A 574 9.55 21.71 15.93
CA LYS A 574 9.43 23.05 16.53
C LYS A 574 10.42 23.37 17.66
N GLN A 575 10.86 22.37 18.43
CA GLN A 575 11.73 22.57 19.59
C GLN A 575 13.24 22.67 19.24
N ALA A 576 13.64 22.21 18.05
CA ALA A 576 15.03 22.18 17.61
C ALA A 576 15.33 23.19 16.49
N ASN A 577 14.35 24.02 16.12
CA ASN A 577 14.53 25.06 15.11
C ASN A 577 14.92 26.37 15.80
N PRO A 578 16.20 26.79 15.76
CA PRO A 578 16.64 28.07 16.33
C PRO A 578 16.05 29.28 15.56
N LEU A 579 15.43 29.02 14.41
CA LEU A 579 14.90 30.02 13.51
C LEU A 579 13.38 29.96 13.61
N GLN A 580 12.74 31.02 14.08
CA GLN A 580 11.29 31.19 14.05
C GLN A 580 10.79 31.35 12.60
N ILE A 581 11.05 30.37 11.73
CA ILE A 581 10.49 30.31 10.38
C ILE A 581 8.98 30.18 10.58
N SER A 582 8.27 31.27 10.33
CA SER A 582 6.83 31.46 10.59
C SER A 582 5.92 30.45 9.88
N HIS A 583 6.45 29.72 8.90
CA HIS A 583 5.72 28.75 8.11
C HIS A 583 6.20 27.32 8.37
N GLN A 584 5.46 26.60 9.23
CA GLN A 584 5.67 25.18 9.47
C GLN A 584 5.43 24.38 8.18
N ILE A 585 6.43 23.62 7.73
CA ILE A 585 6.28 22.67 6.62
C ILE A 585 5.45 21.49 7.15
N ALA A 586 4.31 21.26 6.52
CA ALA A 586 3.34 20.25 6.90
C ALA A 586 3.43 19.00 6.01
N ALA A 587 3.74 19.18 4.73
CA ALA A 587 3.89 18.09 3.79
C ALA A 587 4.86 18.46 2.66
N ALA A 588 5.33 17.45 1.95
CA ALA A 588 6.14 17.62 0.75
C ALA A 588 5.63 16.69 -0.35
N LEU A 589 5.50 17.22 -1.57
CA LEU A 589 4.97 16.51 -2.73
C LEU A 589 6.04 16.44 -3.83
N PRO A 590 6.68 15.27 -4.05
CA PRO A 590 7.65 15.12 -5.11
C PRO A 590 6.95 15.16 -6.46
N LEU A 591 7.59 15.76 -7.48
CA LEU A 591 7.05 15.89 -8.84
C LEU A 591 7.10 14.57 -9.64
N VAL A 592 6.38 13.57 -9.12
CA VAL A 592 6.26 12.23 -9.69
C VAL A 592 4.96 12.08 -10.48
N SER A 593 4.94 11.24 -11.52
CA SER A 593 3.74 11.10 -12.35
C SER A 593 2.52 10.67 -11.54
N LEU A 594 1.40 11.36 -11.76
CA LEU A 594 0.10 11.12 -11.12
C LEU A 594 -0.80 10.18 -11.93
N GLN A 595 -0.29 9.69 -13.07
CA GLN A 595 -0.90 8.57 -13.79
C GLN A 595 -0.78 7.28 -12.98
N ASP A 596 0.29 7.14 -12.19
CA ASP A 596 0.44 6.10 -11.18
C ASP A 596 -0.62 6.28 -10.07
N LYS A 597 -1.43 5.23 -9.84
CA LYS A 597 -2.54 5.26 -8.88
C LYS A 597 -2.06 5.42 -7.43
N GLN A 598 -0.89 4.88 -7.08
CA GLN A 598 -0.30 4.98 -5.75
C GLN A 598 0.17 6.41 -5.48
N ASN A 599 0.93 6.99 -6.42
CA ASN A 599 1.36 8.39 -6.31
C ASN A 599 0.17 9.33 -6.17
N ARG A 600 -0.86 9.12 -6.99
CA ARG A 600 -2.09 9.92 -6.94
C ARG A 600 -2.82 9.78 -5.61
N ARG A 601 -2.88 8.58 -5.03
CA ARG A 601 -3.47 8.35 -3.70
C ARG A 601 -2.70 9.09 -2.62
N LEU A 602 -1.37 9.02 -2.63
CA LEU A 602 -0.52 9.70 -1.64
C LEU A 602 -0.58 11.22 -1.76
N TRP A 603 -0.58 11.76 -2.99
CA TRP A 603 -0.81 13.19 -3.23
C TRP A 603 -2.15 13.65 -2.64
N ARG A 604 -3.25 12.91 -2.88
CA ARG A 604 -4.56 13.23 -2.30
C ARG A 604 -4.53 13.21 -0.77
N GLN A 605 -3.93 12.19 -0.16
CA GLN A 605 -3.85 12.07 1.29
C GLN A 605 -3.11 13.25 1.91
N LYS A 606 -1.91 13.57 1.38
CA LYS A 606 -1.10 14.69 1.87
C LYS A 606 -1.77 16.05 1.66
N LEU A 607 -2.43 16.24 0.52
CA LEU A 607 -3.19 17.47 0.26
C LEU A 607 -4.42 17.58 1.17
N ALA A 608 -5.13 16.49 1.44
CA ALA A 608 -6.24 16.48 2.37
C ALA A 608 -5.80 16.86 3.78
N GLU A 609 -4.65 16.35 4.25
CA GLU A 609 -4.04 16.74 5.54
C GLU A 609 -3.68 18.25 5.56
N VAL A 610 -3.04 18.74 4.49
CA VAL A 610 -2.66 20.15 4.33
C VAL A 610 -3.85 21.11 4.32
N PHE A 611 -4.93 20.73 3.62
CA PHE A 611 -6.21 21.43 3.62
C PHE A 611 -7.08 21.11 4.85
N ARG A 612 -6.55 20.38 5.84
CA ARG A 612 -7.25 20.03 7.08
C ARG A 612 -8.62 19.39 6.86
N HIS A 613 -8.68 18.51 5.87
CA HIS A 613 -9.85 17.72 5.49
C HIS A 613 -11.12 18.55 5.22
N ARG A 614 -10.97 19.79 4.72
CA ARG A 614 -12.10 20.63 4.29
C ARG A 614 -12.86 20.04 3.10
N PHE A 615 -12.12 19.48 2.13
CA PHE A 615 -12.64 19.05 0.84
C PHE A 615 -12.75 17.53 0.74
N HIS A 616 -13.74 17.05 -0.01
CA HIS A 616 -13.88 15.63 -0.35
C HIS A 616 -12.75 15.17 -1.28
N ASP A 617 -12.34 13.90 -1.15
CA ASP A 617 -11.22 13.29 -1.90
C ASP A 617 -11.31 13.45 -3.43
N SER A 618 -12.53 13.50 -3.97
CA SER A 618 -12.79 13.72 -5.41
C SER A 618 -12.47 15.14 -5.89
N THR A 619 -12.40 16.12 -4.97
CA THR A 619 -12.24 17.55 -5.29
C THR A 619 -10.87 18.10 -4.92
N VAL A 620 -10.15 17.46 -3.99
CA VAL A 620 -8.85 17.92 -3.45
C VAL A 620 -7.85 18.25 -4.57
N LEU A 621 -7.73 17.41 -5.59
CA LEU A 621 -6.79 17.63 -6.69
C LEU A 621 -7.20 18.80 -7.60
N SER A 622 -8.50 19.00 -7.83
CA SER A 622 -9.02 20.12 -8.62
C SER A 622 -8.83 21.45 -7.89
N VAL A 623 -9.04 21.48 -6.57
CA VAL A 623 -8.73 22.65 -5.74
C VAL A 623 -7.24 22.97 -5.81
N PHE A 624 -6.37 21.96 -5.66
CA PHE A 624 -4.93 22.17 -5.76
C PHE A 624 -4.48 22.62 -7.16
N LEU A 625 -5.11 22.13 -8.23
CA LEU A 625 -4.87 22.63 -9.59
C LEU A 625 -5.16 24.13 -9.71
N ALA A 626 -6.26 24.61 -9.11
CA ALA A 626 -6.58 26.03 -9.10
C ALA A 626 -5.54 26.87 -8.33
N VAL A 627 -5.08 26.37 -7.18
CA VAL A 627 -3.98 26.99 -6.41
C VAL A 627 -2.72 27.10 -7.26
N ILE A 628 -2.33 26.01 -7.95
CA ILE A 628 -1.15 26.00 -8.83
C ILE A 628 -1.28 27.04 -9.95
N CYS A 629 -2.44 27.11 -10.61
CA CYS A 629 -2.66 28.08 -11.68
C CYS A 629 -2.56 29.53 -11.18
N SER A 630 -3.12 29.82 -10.01
CA SER A 630 -3.00 31.13 -9.36
C SER A 630 -1.56 31.47 -8.98
N GLU A 631 -0.84 30.50 -8.41
CA GLU A 631 0.56 30.68 -8.03
C GLU A 631 1.47 30.96 -9.22
N ILE A 632 1.24 30.35 -10.40
CA ILE A 632 2.06 30.52 -11.61
C ILE A 632 2.15 31.99 -12.06
N GLU A 633 1.08 32.76 -11.88
CA GLU A 633 1.02 34.18 -12.26
C GLU A 633 1.98 35.05 -11.43
N ASN A 634 2.23 34.64 -10.19
CA ASN A 634 2.97 35.42 -9.20
C ASN A 634 4.43 34.96 -9.03
N VAL A 635 4.97 34.11 -9.93
CA VAL A 635 6.29 33.48 -9.75
C VAL A 635 7.43 34.33 -10.32
N PRO A 636 8.38 34.78 -9.49
CA PRO A 636 9.56 35.54 -9.96
C PRO A 636 10.69 34.65 -10.51
N SER A 637 10.79 33.36 -10.13
CA SER A 637 11.94 32.51 -10.49
C SER A 637 11.63 31.47 -11.58
N LEU A 638 12.58 31.33 -12.53
CA LEU A 638 12.44 30.43 -13.68
C LEU A 638 12.32 28.95 -13.29
N ALA A 639 13.04 28.50 -12.27
CA ALA A 639 13.02 27.11 -11.81
C ALA A 639 11.68 26.74 -11.14
N ARG A 640 11.18 27.58 -10.23
CA ARG A 640 9.86 27.38 -9.60
C ARG A 640 8.73 27.44 -10.63
N SER A 641 8.85 28.33 -11.61
CA SER A 641 7.89 28.42 -12.73
C SER A 641 7.82 27.13 -13.54
N LYS A 642 8.96 26.47 -13.81
CA LYS A 642 8.98 25.16 -14.50
C LYS A 642 8.29 24.07 -13.68
N SER A 643 8.59 23.98 -12.38
CA SER A 643 7.99 23.02 -11.44
C SER A 643 6.46 23.17 -11.35
N LEU A 644 5.97 24.40 -11.20
CA LEU A 644 4.54 24.66 -11.11
C LEU A 644 3.82 24.41 -12.43
N LYS A 645 4.41 24.79 -13.57
CA LYS A 645 3.89 24.45 -14.91
C LYS A 645 3.79 22.93 -15.10
N TRP A 646 4.79 22.17 -14.63
CA TRP A 646 4.73 20.71 -14.64
C TRP A 646 3.55 20.19 -13.81
N CYS A 647 3.35 20.70 -12.59
CA CYS A 647 2.23 20.29 -11.73
C CYS A 647 0.88 20.55 -12.39
N ARG A 648 0.71 21.74 -12.98
CA ARG A 648 -0.49 22.11 -13.73
C ARG A 648 -0.76 21.13 -14.86
N ASP A 649 0.27 20.83 -15.66
CA ASP A 649 0.15 19.95 -16.83
C ASP A 649 -0.22 18.51 -16.37
N GLU A 650 0.36 18.03 -15.27
CA GLU A 650 0.07 16.68 -14.74
C GLU A 650 -1.33 16.58 -14.09
N LEU A 651 -1.72 17.58 -13.28
CA LEU A 651 -3.02 17.62 -12.61
C LEU A 651 -4.17 17.84 -13.59
N SER A 652 -3.98 18.67 -14.61
CA SER A 652 -5.04 19.00 -15.60
C SER A 652 -5.44 17.83 -16.51
N ARG A 653 -4.61 16.78 -16.57
CA ARG A 653 -4.88 15.52 -17.28
C ARG A 653 -5.65 14.51 -16.44
N LEU A 654 -5.80 14.75 -15.14
CA LEU A 654 -6.56 13.87 -14.26
C LEU A 654 -8.07 14.21 -14.33
N PRO A 655 -8.96 13.23 -14.14
CA PRO A 655 -10.40 13.49 -14.06
C PRO A 655 -10.71 14.49 -12.95
N GLY A 656 -11.45 15.57 -13.26
CA GLY A 656 -11.77 16.61 -12.28
C GLY A 656 -13.03 17.45 -12.53
N ILE A 657 -13.70 17.29 -13.68
CA ILE A 657 -14.93 18.03 -14.04
C ILE A 657 -16.03 17.06 -14.42
N HIS A 658 -17.19 17.19 -13.78
CA HIS A 658 -18.38 16.42 -14.16
C HIS A 658 -19.05 17.01 -15.40
N VAL A 659 -19.39 16.15 -16.36
CA VAL A 659 -20.17 16.48 -17.56
C VAL A 659 -21.44 15.61 -17.55
N ALA A 660 -22.60 16.12 -17.99
CA ALA A 660 -23.87 15.38 -17.90
C ALA A 660 -23.91 14.11 -18.79
N GLN A 661 -24.56 13.03 -18.30
CA GLN A 661 -24.62 11.70 -18.97
C GLN A 661 -25.29 11.71 -20.35
N SER A 662 -26.34 12.50 -20.56
CA SER A 662 -27.11 12.55 -21.81
C SER A 662 -26.37 13.20 -22.99
N ALA A 663 -25.13 13.64 -22.77
CA ALA A 663 -24.41 14.61 -23.59
C ALA A 663 -23.03 14.14 -24.08
N SER A 664 -22.58 12.93 -23.74
CA SER A 664 -21.26 12.45 -24.18
C SER A 664 -21.32 11.92 -25.61
N PRO A 665 -20.53 12.47 -26.57
CA PRO A 665 -20.38 11.82 -27.87
C PRO A 665 -19.70 10.46 -27.67
N LYS A 666 -20.29 9.39 -28.23
CA LYS A 666 -19.71 8.02 -28.26
C LYS A 666 -18.31 7.94 -28.91
N LEU A 667 -17.78 9.04 -29.47
CA LEU A 667 -16.57 9.06 -30.28
C LEU A 667 -15.25 9.23 -29.51
N VAL A 668 -15.25 9.47 -28.18
CA VAL A 668 -14.02 9.70 -27.39
C VAL A 668 -13.77 8.63 -26.32
N THR A 669 -14.61 7.60 -26.23
CA THR A 669 -14.46 6.51 -25.26
C THR A 669 -13.50 5.42 -25.76
N SER A 670 -12.21 5.74 -25.78
CA SER A 670 -11.14 4.74 -25.68
C SER A 670 -10.34 4.87 -24.38
N LEU A 671 -10.86 5.61 -23.38
CA LEU A 671 -10.30 5.66 -22.03
C LEU A 671 -11.08 4.76 -21.05
N PRO A 672 -10.38 3.89 -20.28
CA PRO A 672 -11.00 2.92 -19.39
C PRO A 672 -11.41 3.54 -18.04
N SER A 673 -12.57 4.23 -17.98
CA SER A 673 -13.36 4.43 -16.74
C SER A 673 -14.70 5.14 -17.02
N ALA A 674 -15.56 4.53 -17.82
CA ALA A 674 -16.89 5.08 -18.16
C ALA A 674 -17.93 4.77 -17.07
N VAL A 675 -17.69 5.19 -15.82
CA VAL A 675 -18.67 5.02 -14.72
C VAL A 675 -19.19 6.36 -14.17
N ASP A 676 -18.42 7.47 -14.22
CA ASP A 676 -18.78 8.70 -13.48
C ASP A 676 -18.89 10.02 -14.27
N ASN A 677 -18.75 10.03 -15.61
CA ASN A 677 -18.76 11.24 -16.47
C ASN A 677 -17.80 12.36 -16.03
N VAL A 678 -16.70 11.99 -15.37
CA VAL A 678 -15.66 12.94 -14.96
C VAL A 678 -14.60 13.01 -16.04
N VAL A 679 -14.41 14.20 -16.60
CA VAL A 679 -13.48 14.48 -17.69
C VAL A 679 -12.30 15.34 -17.17
N PRO A 680 -11.09 15.20 -17.73
CA PRO A 680 -9.98 16.06 -17.40
C PRO A 680 -10.23 17.54 -17.72
N PRO A 681 -9.89 18.49 -16.80
CA PRO A 681 -10.05 19.93 -17.03
C PRO A 681 -9.44 20.43 -18.35
N GLN A 682 -8.27 19.90 -18.72
CA GLN A 682 -7.58 20.27 -19.96
C GLN A 682 -8.42 19.92 -21.21
N GLN A 683 -9.05 18.74 -21.23
CA GLN A 683 -9.88 18.31 -22.35
C GLN A 683 -11.17 19.14 -22.44
N VAL A 684 -11.81 19.40 -21.29
CA VAL A 684 -13.00 20.24 -21.22
C VAL A 684 -12.72 21.63 -21.79
N ALA A 685 -11.62 22.26 -21.38
CA ALA A 685 -11.23 23.57 -21.89
C ALA A 685 -10.91 23.54 -23.40
N PHE A 686 -10.16 22.53 -23.85
CA PHE A 686 -9.79 22.37 -25.27
C PHE A 686 -11.02 22.24 -26.18
N PHE A 687 -11.93 21.30 -25.87
CA PHE A 687 -13.11 21.08 -26.71
C PHE A 687 -14.14 22.21 -26.62
N ALA A 688 -14.20 22.94 -25.50
CA ALA A 688 -15.01 24.15 -25.41
C ALA A 688 -14.52 25.24 -26.38
N CYS A 689 -13.20 25.44 -26.50
CA CYS A 689 -12.62 26.36 -27.49
C CYS A 689 -12.92 25.92 -28.94
N LEU A 690 -13.03 24.62 -29.21
CA LEU A 690 -13.45 24.09 -30.51
C LEU A 690 -14.97 24.19 -30.76
N GLY A 691 -15.74 24.75 -29.82
CA GLY A 691 -17.18 24.98 -29.98
C GLY A 691 -18.06 23.76 -29.69
N ASN A 692 -17.54 22.73 -29.02
CA ASN A 692 -18.38 21.61 -28.59
C ASN A 692 -19.36 22.09 -27.51
N LYS A 693 -20.67 21.99 -27.80
CA LYS A 693 -21.74 22.53 -26.95
C LYS A 693 -21.72 22.00 -25.51
N PHE A 694 -21.40 20.71 -25.33
CA PHE A 694 -21.46 20.07 -24.01
C PHE A 694 -20.35 20.56 -23.09
N TYR A 695 -19.12 20.61 -23.62
CA TYR A 695 -17.98 21.14 -22.88
C TYR A 695 -18.08 22.66 -22.72
N LEU A 696 -18.62 23.36 -23.72
CA LEU A 696 -18.89 24.80 -23.63
C LEU A 696 -19.81 25.13 -22.45
N ARG A 697 -20.90 24.37 -22.27
CA ARG A 697 -21.79 24.53 -21.10
C ARG A 697 -21.02 24.32 -19.79
N ALA A 698 -20.23 23.25 -19.68
CA ALA A 698 -19.44 22.97 -18.48
C ALA A 698 -18.42 24.06 -18.13
N VAL A 699 -17.79 24.68 -19.15
CA VAL A 699 -16.85 25.80 -18.98
C VAL A 699 -17.56 27.09 -18.60
N LEU A 700 -18.65 27.44 -19.29
CA LEU A 700 -19.37 28.70 -19.08
C LEU A 700 -20.15 28.72 -17.76
N SER A 701 -20.57 27.56 -17.25
CA SER A 701 -21.19 27.43 -15.92
C SER A 701 -20.19 27.59 -14.76
N GLN A 702 -18.88 27.71 -15.01
CA GLN A 702 -17.92 28.00 -13.96
C GLN A 702 -18.01 29.48 -13.53
N PRO A 703 -17.84 29.78 -12.23
CA PRO A 703 -17.53 31.14 -11.77
C PRO A 703 -16.33 31.72 -12.53
N VAL A 704 -16.22 33.05 -12.61
CA VAL A 704 -15.18 33.73 -13.39
C VAL A 704 -13.78 33.23 -12.99
N GLU A 705 -13.52 33.04 -11.70
CA GLU A 705 -12.26 32.52 -11.16
C GLU A 705 -11.93 31.13 -11.72
N GLY A 706 -12.91 30.22 -11.74
CA GLY A 706 -12.73 28.86 -12.28
C GLY A 706 -12.63 28.83 -13.81
N PHE A 707 -13.33 29.75 -14.48
CA PHE A 707 -13.23 29.93 -15.92
C PHE A 707 -11.82 30.40 -16.34
N VAL A 708 -11.23 31.35 -15.61
CA VAL A 708 -9.86 31.83 -15.86
C VAL A 708 -8.87 30.66 -15.82
N VAL A 709 -8.98 29.77 -14.82
CA VAL A 709 -8.15 28.57 -14.73
C VAL A 709 -8.29 27.70 -15.98
N LEU A 710 -9.51 27.48 -16.48
CA LEU A 710 -9.73 26.67 -17.69
C LEU A 710 -9.16 27.33 -18.94
N VAL A 711 -9.30 28.65 -19.09
CA VAL A 711 -8.70 29.38 -20.22
C VAL A 711 -7.17 29.30 -20.15
N GLN A 712 -6.56 29.43 -18.97
CA GLN A 712 -5.12 29.26 -18.81
C GLN A 712 -4.64 27.87 -19.20
N LEU A 713 -5.41 26.82 -18.87
CA LEU A 713 -5.12 25.47 -19.32
C LEU A 713 -5.19 25.34 -20.84
N ALA A 714 -6.24 25.90 -21.47
CA ALA A 714 -6.40 25.91 -22.92
C ALA A 714 -5.23 26.65 -23.61
N THR A 715 -4.89 27.85 -23.15
CA THR A 715 -3.76 28.65 -23.68
C THR A 715 -2.44 27.89 -23.54
N SER A 716 -2.23 27.18 -22.43
CA SER A 716 -0.99 26.45 -22.18
C SER A 716 -0.71 25.28 -23.15
N MET A 717 -1.74 24.83 -23.88
CA MET A 717 -1.59 23.75 -24.86
C MET A 717 -0.86 24.21 -26.13
N ASN A 718 -0.84 25.51 -26.44
CA ASN A 718 -0.23 26.07 -27.66
C ASN A 718 -0.75 25.46 -28.99
N VAL A 719 -1.94 24.85 -29.00
CA VAL A 719 -2.58 24.24 -30.20
C VAL A 719 -3.80 25.05 -30.68
N LEU A 720 -4.33 25.93 -29.83
CA LEU A 720 -5.58 26.63 -30.09
C LEU A 720 -5.34 27.99 -30.76
N ASN A 721 -6.21 28.35 -31.70
CA ASN A 721 -6.25 29.68 -32.31
C ASN A 721 -6.60 30.73 -31.23
N PRO A 722 -5.82 31.82 -31.07
CA PRO A 722 -6.15 32.93 -30.16
C PRO A 722 -7.58 33.46 -30.30
N GLU A 723 -8.13 33.45 -31.51
CA GLU A 723 -9.49 33.92 -31.78
C GLU A 723 -10.57 33.00 -31.19
N ALA A 724 -10.30 31.70 -31.09
CA ALA A 724 -11.19 30.77 -30.40
C ALA A 724 -11.26 31.08 -28.89
N ILE A 725 -10.13 31.48 -28.30
CA ILE A 725 -10.05 31.88 -26.88
C ILE A 725 -10.79 33.21 -26.67
N LYS A 726 -10.60 34.21 -27.55
CA LYS A 726 -11.32 35.48 -27.49
C LYS A 726 -12.84 35.30 -27.52
N ARG A 727 -13.35 34.49 -28.47
CA ARG A 727 -14.79 34.16 -28.54
C ARG A 727 -15.30 33.45 -27.29
N LEU A 728 -14.51 32.58 -26.69
CA LEU A 728 -14.89 31.91 -25.44
C LEU A 728 -14.95 32.89 -24.26
N VAL A 729 -13.98 33.80 -24.16
CA VAL A 729 -13.94 34.87 -23.13
C VAL A 729 -15.14 35.81 -23.29
N TRP A 730 -15.45 36.21 -24.52
CA TRP A 730 -16.63 37.02 -24.84
C TRP A 730 -17.93 36.34 -24.36
N LYS A 731 -18.12 35.06 -24.69
CA LYS A 731 -19.31 34.31 -24.23
C LYS A 731 -19.39 34.23 -22.71
N ARG A 732 -18.27 34.04 -22.01
CA ARG A 732 -18.26 34.05 -20.53
C ARG A 732 -18.62 35.40 -19.96
N LEU A 733 -18.18 36.50 -20.59
CA LEU A 733 -18.53 37.86 -20.20
C LEU A 733 -20.05 38.08 -20.34
N LEU A 734 -20.66 37.65 -21.44
CA LEU A 734 -22.11 37.69 -21.60
C LEU A 734 -22.83 36.87 -20.52
N CYS A 735 -22.37 35.64 -20.24
CA CYS A 735 -22.90 34.83 -19.14
C CYS A 735 -22.79 35.55 -17.78
N HIS A 736 -21.70 36.28 -17.54
CA HIS A 736 -21.53 37.04 -16.29
C HIS A 736 -22.59 38.11 -16.11
N PHE A 737 -22.92 38.85 -17.18
CA PHE A 737 -23.98 39.86 -17.14
C PHE A 737 -25.34 39.24 -16.88
N VAL A 738 -25.65 38.11 -17.52
CA VAL A 738 -26.88 37.36 -17.26
C VAL A 738 -26.92 36.84 -15.82
N GLU A 739 -25.81 36.36 -15.27
CA GLU A 739 -25.71 35.93 -13.86
C GLU A 739 -26.05 37.09 -12.90
N GLN A 740 -25.54 38.29 -13.15
CA GLN A 740 -25.88 39.47 -12.32
C GLN A 740 -27.34 39.88 -12.48
N ASP A 741 -27.88 39.84 -13.70
CA ASP A 741 -29.27 40.17 -13.97
C ASP A 741 -30.23 39.19 -13.30
N LEU A 742 -29.97 37.88 -13.41
CA LEU A 742 -30.73 36.83 -12.71
C LEU A 742 -30.67 37.00 -11.19
N ARG A 743 -29.51 37.34 -10.62
CA ARG A 743 -29.38 37.63 -9.18
C ARG A 743 -30.21 38.83 -8.76
N LEU A 744 -30.18 39.91 -9.56
CA LEU A 744 -30.95 41.12 -9.26
C LEU A 744 -32.46 40.84 -9.35
N ARG A 745 -32.91 40.08 -10.35
CA ARG A 745 -34.31 39.64 -10.48
C ARG A 745 -34.75 38.75 -9.32
N SER A 746 -33.90 37.81 -8.90
CA SER A 746 -34.20 36.93 -7.76
C SER A 746 -34.31 37.68 -6.43
N ASN A 747 -33.50 38.73 -6.24
CA ASN A 747 -33.46 39.47 -4.97
C ASN A 747 -34.46 40.62 -4.90
N PHE A 748 -34.77 41.28 -6.02
CA PHE A 748 -35.55 42.54 -6.05
C PHE A 748 -36.72 42.53 -7.06
N GLY A 749 -36.90 41.43 -7.80
CA GLY A 749 -37.98 41.28 -8.78
C GLY A 749 -37.66 41.80 -10.18
N ASN A 750 -38.42 41.33 -11.17
CA ASN A 750 -38.20 41.61 -12.59
C ASN A 750 -38.30 43.09 -12.97
N GLY A 751 -39.26 43.82 -12.38
CA GLY A 751 -39.47 45.25 -12.69
C GLY A 751 -38.29 46.11 -12.25
N TYR A 752 -37.68 45.79 -11.09
CA TYR A 752 -36.52 46.51 -10.59
C TYR A 752 -35.28 46.26 -11.45
N ALA A 753 -35.03 44.99 -11.81
CA ALA A 753 -33.92 44.65 -12.70
C ALA A 753 -34.05 45.31 -14.07
N TYR A 754 -35.27 45.32 -14.64
CA TYR A 754 -35.54 46.02 -15.89
C TYR A 754 -35.24 47.52 -15.79
N ALA A 755 -35.69 48.20 -14.73
CA ALA A 755 -35.41 49.63 -14.52
C ALA A 755 -33.89 49.92 -14.45
N ARG A 756 -33.12 49.06 -13.76
CA ARG A 756 -31.66 49.19 -13.68
C ARG A 756 -30.96 48.93 -15.01
N LEU A 757 -31.46 47.98 -15.81
CA LEU A 757 -30.94 47.75 -17.15
C LEU A 757 -31.27 48.93 -18.10
N GLN A 758 -32.43 49.56 -17.93
CA GLN A 758 -32.83 50.76 -18.68
C GLN A 758 -31.88 51.94 -18.45
N GLU A 759 -31.39 52.14 -17.23
CA GLU A 759 -30.38 53.17 -16.91
C GLU A 759 -29.06 52.99 -17.71
N ILE A 760 -28.74 51.74 -18.08
CA ILE A 760 -27.53 51.40 -18.85
C ILE A 760 -27.75 51.60 -20.36
N ILE A 761 -28.92 51.21 -20.87
CA ILE A 761 -29.21 51.24 -22.32
C ILE A 761 -29.80 52.57 -22.81
N GLN A 762 -30.21 53.48 -21.93
CA GLN A 762 -30.70 54.81 -22.32
C GLN A 762 -29.59 55.87 -22.24
N GLU A 763 -29.58 56.82 -23.19
CA GLU A 763 -28.76 58.02 -23.08
C GLU A 763 -29.28 58.88 -21.91
N SER A 764 -28.37 59.36 -21.06
CA SER A 764 -28.75 60.34 -20.03
C SER A 764 -29.26 61.60 -20.73
N PRO A 765 -30.41 62.18 -20.33
CA PRO A 765 -30.86 63.43 -20.92
C PRO A 765 -29.79 64.48 -20.67
N SER A 766 -29.12 64.91 -21.74
CA SER A 766 -28.12 65.96 -21.67
C SER A 766 -28.79 67.22 -21.12
N SER A 767 -28.23 67.77 -20.05
CA SER A 767 -28.59 69.10 -19.55
C SER A 767 -28.04 70.14 -20.54
N SER A 768 -28.67 70.27 -21.70
CA SER A 768 -28.46 71.42 -22.57
C SER A 768 -29.12 72.63 -21.92
N GLN A 769 -28.30 73.48 -21.30
CA GLN A 769 -28.69 74.83 -20.93
C GLN A 769 -29.23 75.58 -22.15
N GLY A 770 -30.40 76.19 -21.96
CA GLY A 770 -30.84 77.37 -22.71
C GLY A 770 -31.51 77.09 -24.05
N HIS A 771 -32.84 77.03 -24.07
CA HIS A 771 -33.70 78.11 -24.57
C HIS A 771 -35.17 77.67 -24.49
N GLN A 772 -36.03 78.60 -24.11
CA GLN A 772 -37.47 78.39 -23.91
C GLN A 772 -38.15 77.89 -25.20
N GLY A 773 -39.05 76.90 -25.07
CA GLY A 773 -40.10 76.65 -26.04
C GLY A 773 -40.43 75.17 -26.31
N LYS A 774 -41.59 74.73 -25.80
CA LYS A 774 -42.28 73.44 -26.03
C LYS A 774 -41.65 72.19 -25.41
N PHE A 775 -42.30 71.70 -24.35
CA PHE A 775 -42.15 70.34 -23.83
C PHE A 775 -42.59 69.32 -24.90
N VAL A 776 -41.64 68.88 -25.72
CA VAL A 776 -41.72 67.56 -26.35
C VAL A 776 -41.04 66.61 -25.37
N VAL A 777 -41.80 65.67 -24.80
CA VAL A 777 -41.21 64.53 -24.08
C VAL A 777 -40.48 63.71 -25.14
N ALA A 778 -39.21 64.00 -25.37
CA ALA A 778 -38.37 63.18 -26.22
C ALA A 778 -38.28 61.79 -25.57
N LEU A 779 -38.70 60.76 -26.30
CA LEU A 779 -38.45 59.38 -25.89
C LEU A 779 -36.95 59.22 -25.64
N PRO A 780 -36.53 58.61 -24.51
CA PRO A 780 -35.12 58.44 -24.21
C PRO A 780 -34.46 57.66 -25.35
N LYS A 781 -33.46 58.29 -25.96
CA LYS A 781 -32.73 57.69 -27.07
C LYS A 781 -31.93 56.49 -26.55
N GLN A 782 -32.08 55.34 -27.20
CA GLN A 782 -31.33 54.14 -26.82
C GLN A 782 -29.87 54.28 -27.26
N ARG A 783 -28.95 53.86 -26.41
CA ARG A 783 -27.52 53.80 -26.70
C ARG A 783 -27.27 52.75 -27.77
N THR A 784 -26.57 53.17 -28.82
CA THR A 784 -26.12 52.33 -29.93
C THR A 784 -24.76 51.69 -29.68
N SER A 785 -24.08 52.12 -28.61
CA SER A 785 -22.76 51.66 -28.19
C SER A 785 -22.63 51.75 -26.67
N VAL A 786 -22.19 50.67 -26.01
CA VAL A 786 -21.99 50.59 -24.56
C VAL A 786 -20.58 50.10 -24.27
N PRO A 787 -19.62 50.98 -23.91
CA PRO A 787 -18.27 50.55 -23.62
C PRO A 787 -18.20 49.80 -22.29
N LEU A 788 -17.36 48.76 -22.22
CA LEU A 788 -17.22 47.92 -21.02
C LEU A 788 -16.77 48.72 -19.78
N THR A 789 -16.01 49.79 -19.98
CA THR A 789 -15.60 50.74 -18.93
C THR A 789 -16.79 51.46 -18.29
N SER A 790 -17.86 51.74 -19.04
CA SER A 790 -19.07 52.39 -18.51
C SER A 790 -19.93 51.49 -17.61
N LEU A 791 -19.67 50.18 -17.65
CA LEU A 791 -20.38 49.19 -16.84
C LEU A 791 -19.77 49.05 -15.44
N VAL A 792 -18.55 49.55 -15.22
CA VAL A 792 -17.90 49.54 -13.90
C VAL A 792 -18.70 50.40 -12.92
N ASN A 793 -18.96 49.87 -11.72
CA ASN A 793 -19.84 50.46 -10.69
C ASN A 793 -21.34 50.45 -11.02
N THR A 794 -21.77 49.68 -12.02
CA THR A 794 -23.19 49.35 -12.24
C THR A 794 -23.56 48.05 -11.52
N TYR A 795 -24.83 47.62 -11.58
CA TYR A 795 -25.21 46.31 -11.02
C TYR A 795 -24.61 45.12 -11.80
N LEU A 796 -24.26 45.33 -13.08
CA LEU A 796 -23.63 44.31 -13.92
C LEU A 796 -22.15 44.11 -13.56
N ILE A 797 -21.49 45.15 -13.05
CA ILE A 797 -20.15 45.07 -12.45
C ILE A 797 -20.16 45.91 -11.16
N PRO A 798 -20.61 45.32 -10.04
CA PRO A 798 -20.78 46.03 -8.77
C PRO A 798 -19.49 46.70 -8.28
N PRO A 799 -19.59 47.82 -7.53
CA PRO A 799 -18.43 48.43 -6.89
C PRO A 799 -17.75 47.42 -5.95
N GLY A 800 -16.44 47.26 -6.09
CA GLY A 800 -15.65 46.27 -5.34
C GLY A 800 -15.70 44.84 -5.92
N SER A 801 -16.37 44.61 -7.06
CA SER A 801 -16.35 43.31 -7.75
C SER A 801 -14.95 42.98 -8.27
N SER A 802 -14.47 41.77 -7.94
CA SER A 802 -13.24 41.22 -8.51
C SER A 802 -13.42 40.67 -9.92
N ALA A 803 -14.64 40.63 -10.48
CA ALA A 803 -14.88 39.93 -11.75
C ALA A 803 -14.00 40.45 -12.90
N ILE A 804 -13.89 41.78 -13.05
CA ILE A 804 -13.06 42.38 -14.09
C ILE A 804 -11.57 42.14 -13.84
N SER A 805 -11.10 42.24 -12.58
CA SER A 805 -9.71 41.93 -12.25
C SER A 805 -9.38 40.46 -12.50
N GLN A 806 -10.33 39.54 -12.31
CA GLN A 806 -10.18 38.15 -12.70
C GLN A 806 -10.08 37.97 -14.22
N PHE A 807 -10.92 38.65 -15.01
CA PHE A 807 -10.82 38.59 -16.48
C PHE A 807 -9.49 39.14 -17.00
N PHE A 808 -8.92 40.18 -16.37
CA PHE A 808 -7.59 40.71 -16.73
C PHE A 808 -6.43 39.72 -16.55
N ARG A 809 -6.65 38.62 -15.82
CA ARG A 809 -5.69 37.49 -15.75
C ARG A 809 -5.63 36.69 -17.05
N ILE A 810 -6.53 36.94 -18.00
CA ILE A 810 -6.55 36.35 -19.33
C ILE A 810 -5.89 37.34 -20.30
N ALA A 811 -4.79 36.93 -20.93
CA ALA A 811 -3.96 37.82 -21.75
C ALA A 811 -4.73 38.58 -22.85
N CYS A 812 -5.69 37.93 -23.53
CA CYS A 812 -6.47 38.56 -24.60
C CYS A 812 -7.61 39.46 -24.11
N PHE A 813 -7.90 39.51 -22.80
CA PHE A 813 -9.00 40.34 -22.27
C PHE A 813 -8.67 41.82 -22.29
N GLY A 814 -7.40 42.20 -22.15
CA GLY A 814 -6.98 43.61 -22.26
C GLY A 814 -7.39 44.24 -23.59
N GLU A 815 -7.23 43.49 -24.69
CA GLU A 815 -7.68 43.91 -26.02
C GLU A 815 -9.20 44.09 -26.07
N LEU A 816 -9.97 43.13 -25.53
CA LEU A 816 -11.44 43.18 -25.45
C LEU A 816 -11.95 44.37 -24.63
N TYR A 817 -11.23 44.75 -23.57
CA TYR A 817 -11.62 45.83 -22.66
C TYR A 817 -11.36 47.21 -23.25
N SER A 818 -10.33 47.35 -24.09
CA SER A 818 -9.86 48.64 -24.63
C SER A 818 -10.28 48.92 -26.06
N THR A 819 -10.74 47.92 -26.82
CA THR A 819 -11.15 48.08 -28.22
C THR A 819 -12.49 48.81 -28.39
N ALA A 820 -12.65 49.49 -29.52
CA ALA A 820 -13.90 50.12 -29.96
C ALA A 820 -14.85 49.15 -30.71
N ASP A 821 -14.45 47.89 -30.92
CA ASP A 821 -15.15 46.97 -31.83
C ASP A 821 -16.30 46.18 -31.18
N TYR A 822 -16.36 46.14 -29.85
CA TYR A 822 -17.33 45.36 -29.05
C TYR A 822 -18.47 46.16 -28.39
N PRO A 823 -18.35 47.48 -28.13
CA PRO A 823 -19.41 48.30 -27.54
C PRO A 823 -20.76 48.25 -28.28
N ALA A 824 -20.77 48.18 -29.61
CA ALA A 824 -22.00 48.07 -30.40
C ALA A 824 -22.70 46.72 -30.19
N ALA A 825 -21.93 45.62 -30.16
CA ALA A 825 -22.46 44.29 -29.82
C ALA A 825 -23.02 44.21 -28.38
N LEU A 826 -22.39 44.87 -27.40
CA LEU A 826 -22.91 44.97 -26.03
C LEU A 826 -24.24 45.72 -25.98
N ALA A 827 -24.36 46.83 -26.71
CA ALA A 827 -25.61 47.60 -26.78
C ALA A 827 -26.77 46.73 -27.30
N VAL A 828 -26.55 45.98 -28.39
CA VAL A 828 -27.54 45.04 -28.92
C VAL A 828 -27.86 43.95 -27.89
N PHE A 829 -26.83 43.36 -27.26
CA PHE A 829 -27.02 42.31 -26.26
C PHE A 829 -27.91 42.75 -25.08
N PHE A 830 -27.67 43.94 -24.50
CA PHE A 830 -28.45 44.43 -23.37
C PHE A 830 -29.89 44.77 -23.75
N ASN A 831 -30.12 45.30 -24.96
CA ASN A 831 -31.47 45.49 -25.47
C ASN A 831 -32.20 44.15 -25.63
N ILE A 832 -31.53 43.12 -26.17
CA ILE A 832 -32.09 41.76 -26.24
C ILE A 832 -32.42 41.22 -24.84
N LEU A 833 -31.53 41.40 -23.86
CA LEU A 833 -31.73 40.95 -22.48
C LEU A 833 -32.89 41.67 -21.78
N ALA A 834 -33.10 42.95 -22.09
CA ALA A 834 -34.19 43.75 -21.54
C ALA A 834 -35.56 43.35 -22.13
N THR A 835 -35.61 43.01 -23.42
CA THR A 835 -36.87 42.81 -24.14
C THR A 835 -37.37 41.36 -24.15
N ILE A 836 -36.48 40.36 -24.12
CA ILE A 836 -36.88 38.94 -24.17
C ILE A 836 -37.39 38.46 -22.80
N LYS A 837 -38.54 37.77 -22.81
CA LYS A 837 -38.99 36.95 -21.68
C LYS A 837 -38.35 35.57 -21.76
N TYR A 838 -37.52 35.24 -20.78
CA TYR A 838 -36.88 33.93 -20.66
C TYR A 838 -37.32 33.21 -19.39
N HIS A 839 -37.29 31.88 -19.44
CA HIS A 839 -37.66 31.01 -18.31
C HIS A 839 -36.46 30.30 -17.68
N GLY A 840 -35.30 30.33 -18.36
CA GLY A 840 -34.05 29.80 -17.86
C GLY A 840 -33.68 30.34 -16.47
N GLN A 841 -33.32 29.42 -15.56
CA GLN A 841 -32.85 29.74 -14.21
C GLN A 841 -31.32 29.83 -14.14
N GLU A 842 -30.61 29.29 -15.14
CA GLU A 842 -29.16 29.41 -15.29
C GLU A 842 -28.81 30.32 -16.48
N ALA A 843 -27.69 31.03 -16.40
CA ALA A 843 -27.28 31.99 -17.42
C ALA A 843 -27.09 31.38 -18.82
N MET A 844 -26.69 30.10 -18.88
CA MET A 844 -26.57 29.39 -20.15
C MET A 844 -27.90 29.12 -20.82
N ASP A 845 -28.95 28.80 -20.06
CA ASP A 845 -30.28 28.57 -20.61
C ASP A 845 -30.84 29.86 -21.22
N VAL A 846 -30.68 30.98 -20.50
CA VAL A 846 -31.05 32.31 -20.99
C VAL A 846 -30.26 32.67 -22.26
N LEU A 847 -28.95 32.42 -22.28
CA LEU A 847 -28.12 32.70 -23.45
C LEU A 847 -28.52 31.84 -24.66
N GLU A 848 -28.88 30.56 -24.44
CA GLU A 848 -29.38 29.68 -25.49
C GLU A 848 -30.77 30.12 -26.01
N GLU A 849 -31.66 30.57 -25.11
CA GLU A 849 -32.95 31.17 -25.48
C GLU A 849 -32.76 32.44 -26.33
N MET A 850 -31.87 33.35 -25.90
CA MET A 850 -31.52 34.57 -26.65
C MET A 850 -30.92 34.25 -28.02
N GLN A 851 -30.00 33.29 -28.10
CA GLN A 851 -29.44 32.82 -29.38
C GLN A 851 -30.51 32.16 -30.27
N GLY A 852 -31.46 31.43 -29.68
CA GLY A 852 -32.58 30.84 -30.38
C GLY A 852 -33.48 31.90 -31.03
N VAL A 853 -33.73 32.99 -30.31
CA VAL A 853 -34.46 34.15 -30.82
C VAL A 853 -33.67 34.85 -31.94
N ALA A 854 -32.38 35.15 -31.74
CA ALA A 854 -31.53 35.73 -32.78
C ALA A 854 -31.52 34.90 -34.07
N LYS A 855 -31.51 33.56 -33.96
CA LYS A 855 -31.57 32.65 -35.12
C LYS A 855 -32.90 32.68 -35.88
N LYS A 856 -34.02 33.05 -35.24
CA LYS A 856 -35.32 33.17 -35.91
C LYS A 856 -35.38 34.39 -36.83
N PHE A 857 -34.48 35.36 -36.65
CA PHE A 857 -34.42 36.61 -37.42
C PHE A 857 -33.45 36.58 -38.63
N ARG A 858 -33.14 35.39 -39.16
CA ARG A 858 -32.20 35.16 -40.29
C ARG A 858 -32.38 36.06 -41.52
N HIS A 859 -33.56 36.63 -41.74
CA HIS A 859 -33.88 37.44 -42.92
C HIS A 859 -33.83 38.97 -42.67
N PHE A 860 -33.64 39.41 -41.42
CA PHE A 860 -33.79 40.81 -41.02
C PHE A 860 -32.58 41.42 -40.29
N GLY A 861 -31.56 40.64 -39.92
CA GLY A 861 -30.31 41.19 -39.38
C GLY A 861 -29.23 40.14 -39.08
N GLU A 862 -28.13 40.14 -39.84
CA GLU A 862 -26.94 39.33 -39.56
C GLU A 862 -26.27 39.76 -38.25
N ASP A 863 -26.30 41.06 -37.95
CA ASP A 863 -25.72 41.69 -36.75
C ASP A 863 -26.23 41.10 -35.44
N MET A 864 -27.51 40.70 -35.39
CA MET A 864 -28.12 40.15 -34.17
C MET A 864 -27.57 38.75 -33.82
N ARG A 865 -27.17 37.97 -34.83
CA ARG A 865 -26.49 36.68 -34.66
C ARG A 865 -25.00 36.90 -34.36
N SER A 866 -24.39 37.87 -35.03
CA SER A 866 -22.99 38.25 -34.86
C SER A 866 -22.64 38.59 -33.41
N VAL A 867 -23.55 39.19 -32.64
CA VAL A 867 -23.36 39.42 -31.18
C VAL A 867 -22.84 38.19 -30.43
N PHE A 868 -23.27 36.98 -30.79
CA PHE A 868 -22.89 35.74 -30.09
C PHE A 868 -21.76 34.94 -30.77
N GLU A 869 -21.53 35.16 -32.07
CA GLU A 869 -20.63 34.35 -32.90
C GLU A 869 -19.39 35.12 -33.38
N ASP A 870 -19.56 36.39 -33.76
CA ASP A 870 -18.53 37.31 -34.29
C ASP A 870 -18.87 38.77 -33.89
N PRO A 871 -18.64 39.14 -32.61
CA PRO A 871 -19.07 40.45 -32.09
C PRO A 871 -18.38 41.64 -32.76
N THR A 872 -17.19 41.44 -33.33
CA THR A 872 -16.43 42.48 -34.03
C THR A 872 -17.03 42.90 -35.36
N SER A 873 -17.94 42.09 -35.93
CA SER A 873 -18.66 42.44 -37.16
C SER A 873 -19.86 43.37 -36.92
N VAL A 874 -20.25 43.61 -35.66
CA VAL A 874 -21.40 44.47 -35.33
C VAL A 874 -20.96 45.92 -35.29
N GLU A 875 -21.24 46.66 -36.35
CA GLU A 875 -20.98 48.10 -36.40
C GLU A 875 -22.09 48.91 -35.71
N GLU A 876 -21.78 50.14 -35.29
CA GLU A 876 -22.75 51.02 -34.62
C GLU A 876 -24.03 51.31 -35.44
N PRO A 877 -23.97 51.53 -36.77
CA PRO A 877 -25.18 51.66 -37.59
C PRO A 877 -26.03 50.38 -37.60
N GLY A 878 -25.39 49.21 -37.63
CA GLY A 878 -26.06 47.91 -37.53
C GLY A 878 -26.73 47.71 -36.18
N ALA A 879 -26.04 48.06 -35.10
CA ALA A 879 -26.61 48.05 -33.75
C ALA A 879 -27.83 48.98 -33.64
N ALA A 880 -27.74 50.21 -34.15
CA ALA A 880 -28.84 51.17 -34.16
C ALA A 880 -30.07 50.63 -34.90
N TYR A 881 -29.86 50.00 -36.05
CA TYR A 881 -30.94 49.41 -36.83
C TYR A 881 -31.62 48.26 -36.07
N VAL A 882 -30.84 47.35 -35.49
CA VAL A 882 -31.36 46.22 -34.70
C VAL A 882 -32.16 46.71 -33.50
N ILE A 883 -31.60 47.66 -32.75
CA ILE A 883 -32.19 48.22 -31.53
C ILE A 883 -33.55 48.88 -31.84
N ALA A 884 -33.62 49.70 -32.91
CA ALA A 884 -34.85 50.39 -33.29
C ALA A 884 -36.00 49.45 -33.70
N HIS A 885 -35.69 48.26 -34.23
CA HIS A 885 -36.69 47.33 -34.75
C HIS A 885 -36.96 46.12 -33.85
N LEU A 886 -36.18 45.93 -32.78
CA LEU A 886 -36.22 44.75 -31.91
C LEU A 886 -37.62 44.46 -31.35
N GLU A 887 -38.30 45.46 -30.79
CA GLU A 887 -39.64 45.27 -30.21
C GLU A 887 -40.70 44.90 -31.27
N SER A 888 -40.62 45.53 -32.45
CA SER A 888 -41.53 45.26 -33.57
C SER A 888 -41.35 43.83 -34.07
N TRP A 889 -40.10 43.40 -34.23
CA TRP A 889 -39.72 42.06 -34.65
C TRP A 889 -40.17 40.99 -33.64
N LEU A 890 -40.01 41.23 -32.34
CA LEU A 890 -40.46 40.30 -31.30
C LEU A 890 -42.00 40.15 -31.27
N LYS A 891 -42.76 41.23 -31.46
CA LYS A 891 -44.23 41.17 -31.62
C LYS A 891 -44.64 40.36 -32.86
N GLY A 892 -43.85 40.43 -33.93
CA GLY A 892 -44.05 39.66 -35.16
C GLY A 892 -43.80 38.15 -35.02
N ILE A 893 -42.94 37.72 -34.08
CA ILE A 893 -42.73 36.30 -33.79
C ILE A 893 -43.93 35.71 -33.02
N VAL A 894 -44.43 36.40 -32.00
CA VAL A 894 -45.56 35.94 -31.16
C VAL A 894 -46.86 35.81 -31.96
N SER A 895 -46.96 36.52 -33.09
CA SER A 895 -48.11 36.46 -34.00
C SER A 895 -47.98 35.41 -35.12
N ARG A 896 -46.81 34.75 -35.26
CA ARG A 896 -46.54 33.70 -36.26
C ARG A 896 -46.18 32.33 -35.67
N SER A 897 -46.06 32.24 -34.34
CA SER A 897 -45.97 31.00 -33.55
C SER A 897 -47.31 30.70 -32.91
#